data_AF-A0A2M7YX20-F1
#
_entry.id   AF-A0A2M7YX20-F1
#
_cell.length_a   1.000
_cell.length_b   1.000
_cell.length_c   1.000
_cell.angle_alpha   90.00
_cell.angle_beta   90.00
_cell.angle_gamma   90.00
#
_symmetry.space_group_name_H-M   'P 1'
#
loop_
_entity.id
_entity.type
_entity.pdbx_description
1 polymer ?
#
loop_
_entity_poly.entity_id
_entity_poly.type
_entity_poly.pdbx_seq_one_letter_code
_entity_poly.pdbx_strand_id
1 'polypeptide(L)'
;MALLVPPASLTVLAPAYIGPGAGFALGGSFLFALAGIGLAAVALLAWPVRVVVRMIRARRRPGRAKARRVVTLGLDGLDPILARKWMDAGQMPNLARLKAEGGFRPLGTTWPAMSPVGWSTFATGVDPSGHNIFDFLNRDMVTHLPILSSTRLKTHSTRRHLGPVPLPGGDHPFELLRRSKPFWTTCGEQGVASSVLRIPITFPPDRFAGRQLSAMCVPDLRGTQGTFTHFSAPGEDPAGRTTGGDRRTLEAAGPDTWRGELPGPDRSHGSGVQTVAVTVKVDASARRAEFELDGNRFTLGEHEYSEWIPLCFCEGRRRAYGICKVRVTRFEAPFAFYVSPVNIDPLHPAFPISQPAHFSLALARLHGRFATLGLAEDTWALNERVIDEQAFLDQAWANHAERERQLFHALDHQPDGVISVVFDATDRIQHMFFRYLEPDHPANAGKDTERHKDAIAQLYTRADDLVGRVLAKLGPRDVLLVVSDHGFKSFRRGVNLNAWFRRNGYLYLKSDPVFGPLPQIPVGTRYEATDVDWTRTRAYTNGLAGFYLNIAGRERNGCVPPEEALALKREIIDQLRGLPDPAGGGEAVTELWAGEDIYPGPYRENGPDVIVGYKPGYRTDWDAAVGAVTDLIVSDNTRSWSGDHCMDPRQVPGVLFSNRSFAATRPDLRDIAPSVLDLLGLPVPRHMTGRSIFAPEPEQAP
;
A
#
# COMPACT_ATOMS: atom_id res chain seq x y z
N MET A 1 -57.08 -53.37 -47.75
CA MET A 1 -57.64 -53.18 -46.39
C MET A 1 -56.76 -52.19 -45.66
N ALA A 2 -57.39 -51.30 -44.91
CA ALA A 2 -56.86 -50.04 -44.40
C ALA A 2 -55.88 -50.15 -43.21
N LEU A 3 -55.22 -49.01 -42.97
CA LEU A 3 -54.56 -48.49 -41.76
C LEU A 3 -53.02 -48.66 -41.69
N LEU A 4 -52.20 -47.63 -41.96
CA LEU A 4 -51.86 -46.42 -41.14
C LEU A 4 -51.07 -46.85 -39.86
N VAL A 5 -49.81 -46.47 -39.57
CA VAL A 5 -49.11 -45.15 -39.52
C VAL A 5 -47.55 -45.36 -39.42
N PRO A 6 -46.68 -44.45 -39.95
CA PRO A 6 -45.19 -44.43 -39.86
C PRO A 6 -44.69 -43.54 -38.67
N PRO A 7 -43.41 -43.09 -38.46
CA PRO A 7 -42.18 -43.17 -39.25
C PRO A 7 -40.87 -43.51 -38.48
N ALA A 8 -39.78 -43.80 -39.21
CA ALA A 8 -38.43 -43.50 -38.73
C ALA A 8 -37.53 -43.23 -39.95
N SER A 9 -37.27 -41.95 -40.18
CA SER A 9 -36.37 -41.47 -41.23
C SER A 9 -34.93 -41.91 -40.93
N LEU A 10 -34.34 -42.61 -41.90
CA LEU A 10 -32.93 -42.99 -41.95
C LEU A 10 -32.03 -41.75 -41.80
N THR A 11 -31.28 -41.71 -40.71
CA THR A 11 -30.16 -40.77 -40.53
C THR A 11 -28.90 -41.41 -41.11
N VAL A 12 -28.31 -40.74 -42.10
CA VAL A 12 -27.02 -41.08 -42.69
C VAL A 12 -25.94 -40.89 -41.62
N LEU A 13 -25.24 -41.98 -41.26
CA LEU A 13 -24.06 -41.96 -40.41
C LEU A 13 -22.91 -41.24 -41.14
N ALA A 14 -22.58 -40.03 -40.69
CA ALA A 14 -21.26 -39.44 -40.94
C ALA A 14 -20.28 -40.02 -39.90
N PRO A 15 -19.12 -40.57 -40.29
CA PRO A 15 -18.13 -41.04 -39.33
C PRO A 15 -17.56 -39.84 -38.57
N ALA A 16 -17.81 -39.79 -37.27
CA ALA A 16 -17.19 -38.84 -36.36
C ALA A 16 -15.68 -39.07 -36.34
N TYR A 17 -14.94 -38.11 -36.91
CA TYR A 17 -13.50 -38.02 -36.77
C TYR A 17 -13.15 -37.72 -35.31
N ILE A 18 -12.75 -38.75 -34.56
CA ILE A 18 -12.10 -38.58 -33.26
C ILE A 18 -10.63 -38.27 -33.55
N GLY A 19 -10.28 -36.97 -33.56
CA GLY A 19 -8.88 -36.54 -33.61
C GLY A 19 -8.10 -37.06 -32.38
N PRO A 20 -6.75 -37.05 -32.41
CA PRO A 20 -5.90 -37.74 -31.43
C PRO A 20 -5.96 -37.21 -29.98
N GLY A 21 -6.83 -36.24 -29.67
CA GLY A 21 -6.86 -35.51 -28.39
C GLY A 21 -7.30 -36.32 -27.16
N ALA A 22 -8.10 -37.38 -27.32
CA ALA A 22 -8.58 -38.16 -26.17
C ALA A 22 -7.47 -38.98 -25.49
N GLY A 23 -6.52 -39.50 -26.26
CA GLY A 23 -5.36 -40.23 -25.74
C GLY A 23 -4.34 -39.33 -25.03
N PHE A 24 -4.16 -38.10 -25.50
CA PHE A 24 -3.28 -37.11 -24.85
C PHE A 24 -3.85 -36.56 -23.54
N ALA A 25 -5.17 -36.40 -23.42
CA ALA A 25 -5.81 -35.98 -22.17
C ALA A 25 -5.76 -37.06 -21.07
N LEU A 26 -5.93 -38.34 -21.43
CA LEU A 26 -5.78 -39.48 -20.52
C LEU A 26 -4.32 -39.73 -20.13
N GLY A 27 -3.39 -39.67 -21.09
CA GLY A 27 -1.95 -39.82 -20.84
C GLY A 27 -1.38 -38.70 -19.96
N GLY A 28 -1.80 -37.45 -20.20
CA GLY A 28 -1.43 -36.30 -19.37
C GLY A 28 -1.93 -36.43 -17.94
N SER A 29 -3.22 -36.77 -17.75
CA SER A 29 -3.82 -36.93 -16.43
C SER A 29 -3.19 -38.08 -15.62
N PHE A 30 -2.87 -39.19 -16.29
CA PHE A 30 -2.17 -40.32 -15.68
C PHE A 30 -0.74 -39.95 -15.27
N LEU A 31 0.00 -39.23 -16.12
CA LEU A 31 1.35 -38.76 -15.80
C LEU A 31 1.35 -37.76 -14.64
N PHE A 32 0.36 -36.88 -14.54
CA PHE A 32 0.20 -35.98 -13.38
C PHE A 32 -0.13 -36.75 -12.10
N ALA A 33 -0.99 -37.77 -12.16
CA ALA A 33 -1.27 -38.64 -11.02
C ALA A 33 -0.02 -39.41 -10.58
N LEU A 34 0.74 -39.97 -11.53
CA LEU A 34 1.99 -40.69 -11.25
C LEU A 34 3.06 -39.77 -10.68
N ALA A 35 3.20 -38.56 -11.22
CA ALA A 35 4.08 -37.52 -10.68
C ALA A 35 3.65 -37.08 -9.27
N GLY A 36 2.34 -36.98 -9.02
CA GLY A 36 1.78 -36.72 -7.69
C GLY A 36 2.10 -37.82 -6.68
N ILE A 37 1.94 -39.09 -7.06
CA ILE A 37 2.32 -40.25 -6.25
C ILE A 37 3.84 -40.26 -6.01
N GLY A 38 4.64 -39.98 -7.03
CA GLY A 38 6.10 -39.88 -6.92
C GLY A 38 6.54 -38.77 -5.96
N LEU A 39 5.93 -37.58 -6.04
CA LEU A 39 6.16 -36.47 -5.11
C LEU A 39 5.73 -36.82 -3.69
N ALA A 40 4.60 -37.51 -3.52
CA ALA A 40 4.14 -37.99 -2.22
C ALA A 40 5.10 -39.02 -1.62
N ALA A 41 5.59 -39.97 -2.42
CA ALA A 41 6.59 -40.95 -2.01
C ALA A 41 7.92 -40.27 -1.64
N VAL A 42 8.41 -39.32 -2.43
CA VAL A 42 9.60 -38.52 -2.10
C VAL A 42 9.39 -37.72 -0.82
N ALA A 43 8.21 -37.12 -0.61
CA ALA A 43 7.91 -36.37 0.61
C ALA A 43 7.87 -37.28 1.85
N LEU A 44 7.29 -38.48 1.73
CA LEU A 44 7.27 -39.54 2.76
C LEU A 44 8.68 -40.05 3.07
N LEU A 45 9.49 -40.35 2.06
CA LEU A 45 10.87 -40.81 2.21
C LEU A 45 11.80 -39.72 2.76
N ALA A 46 11.55 -38.45 2.42
CA ALA A 46 12.29 -37.31 2.95
C ALA A 46 11.81 -36.88 4.35
N TRP A 47 10.65 -37.36 4.82
CA TRP A 47 10.08 -36.95 6.11
C TRP A 47 11.00 -37.27 7.31
N PRO A 48 11.55 -38.48 7.47
CA PRO A 48 12.47 -38.79 8.58
C PRO A 48 13.70 -37.88 8.57
N VAL A 49 14.28 -37.63 7.37
CA VAL A 49 15.42 -36.73 7.21
C VAL A 49 15.04 -35.30 7.58
N ARG A 50 13.87 -34.82 7.17
CA ARG A 50 13.34 -33.49 7.55
C ARG A 50 13.10 -33.37 9.05
N VAL A 51 12.59 -34.42 9.69
CA VAL A 51 12.39 -34.47 11.15
C VAL A 51 13.74 -34.44 11.87
N VAL A 52 14.72 -35.24 11.45
CA VAL A 52 16.08 -35.23 12.02
C VAL A 52 16.75 -33.87 11.83
N VAL A 53 16.68 -33.29 10.63
CA VAL A 53 17.20 -31.93 10.36
C VAL A 53 16.50 -30.89 11.23
N ARG A 54 15.17 -30.99 11.41
CA ARG A 54 14.39 -30.09 12.28
C ARG A 54 14.79 -30.26 13.75
N MET A 55 15.03 -31.48 14.22
CA MET A 55 15.52 -31.77 15.57
C MET A 55 16.94 -31.21 15.79
N ILE A 56 17.85 -31.40 14.84
CA ILE A 56 19.21 -30.84 14.89
C ILE A 56 19.17 -29.30 14.91
N ARG A 57 18.34 -28.69 14.06
CA ARG A 57 18.15 -27.22 14.03
C ARG A 57 17.49 -26.69 15.30
N ALA A 58 16.51 -27.42 15.86
CA ALA A 58 15.87 -27.05 17.12
C ALA A 58 16.87 -27.09 18.30
N ARG A 59 17.79 -28.07 18.33
CA ARG A 59 18.88 -28.13 19.32
C ARG A 59 19.92 -27.00 19.18
N ARG A 60 19.98 -26.33 18.02
CA ARG A 60 20.87 -25.19 17.76
C ARG A 60 20.24 -23.83 18.09
N ARG A 61 18.99 -23.78 18.55
CA ARG A 61 18.37 -22.52 18.97
C ARG A 61 19.02 -22.06 20.28
N PRO A 62 19.61 -20.86 20.32
CA PRO A 62 20.44 -20.45 21.45
C PRO A 62 19.63 -20.12 22.72
N GLY A 63 18.33 -19.80 22.61
CA GLY A 63 17.48 -19.44 23.74
C GLY A 63 16.20 -20.27 23.87
N ARG A 64 15.60 -20.25 25.08
CA ARG A 64 14.29 -20.85 25.36
C ARG A 64 13.18 -19.90 24.90
N ALA A 65 12.27 -20.38 24.06
CA ALA A 65 11.15 -19.58 23.58
C ALA A 65 10.17 -19.24 24.73
N LYS A 66 9.94 -17.94 24.95
CA LYS A 66 9.02 -17.38 25.95
C LYS A 66 7.56 -17.39 25.49
N ALA A 67 7.34 -17.47 24.17
CA ALA A 67 6.05 -17.62 23.52
C ALA A 67 6.07 -18.79 22.54
N ARG A 68 4.94 -19.48 22.39
CA ARG A 68 4.77 -20.53 21.38
C ARG A 68 4.54 -19.92 19.99
N ARG A 69 3.69 -18.91 19.96
CA ARG A 69 3.28 -18.17 18.76
C ARG A 69 3.21 -16.69 19.10
N VAL A 70 3.72 -15.85 18.20
CA VAL A 70 3.58 -14.40 18.29
C VAL A 70 2.73 -13.93 17.11
N VAL A 71 1.62 -13.28 17.41
CA VAL A 71 0.73 -12.67 16.43
C VAL A 71 0.90 -11.17 16.51
N THR A 72 1.31 -10.53 15.43
CA THR A 72 1.26 -9.07 15.30
C THR A 72 0.09 -8.71 14.41
N LEU A 73 -0.89 -8.02 15.00
CA LEU A 73 -2.01 -7.42 14.29
C LEU A 73 -1.73 -5.92 14.11
N GLY A 74 -1.27 -5.56 12.93
CA GLY A 74 -1.10 -4.18 12.53
C GLY A 74 -2.44 -3.54 12.17
N LEU A 75 -2.77 -2.45 12.84
CA LEU A 75 -3.88 -1.57 12.50
C LEU A 75 -3.26 -0.24 12.05
N ASP A 76 -3.05 -0.10 10.74
CA ASP A 76 -2.33 1.03 10.12
C ASP A 76 -2.98 2.35 10.54
N GLY A 77 -2.21 3.27 11.12
CA GLY A 77 -2.75 4.57 11.54
C GLY A 77 -3.78 4.61 12.69
N LEU A 78 -3.92 3.59 13.54
CA LEU A 78 -4.85 3.65 14.69
C LEU A 78 -4.37 4.68 15.72
N ASP A 79 -5.19 5.70 15.98
CA ASP A 79 -4.84 6.79 16.89
C ASP A 79 -5.11 6.45 18.37
N PRO A 80 -4.13 6.65 19.28
CA PRO A 80 -4.26 6.29 20.69
C PRO A 80 -5.27 7.16 21.46
N ILE A 81 -5.54 8.39 21.03
CA ILE A 81 -6.50 9.29 21.68
C ILE A 81 -7.91 8.86 21.29
N LEU A 82 -8.15 8.60 20.01
CA LEU A 82 -9.41 8.08 19.51
C LEU A 82 -9.72 6.69 20.07
N ALA A 83 -8.75 5.78 20.10
CA ALA A 83 -8.91 4.46 20.71
C ALA A 83 -9.29 4.58 22.20
N ARG A 84 -8.67 5.50 22.94
CA ARG A 84 -9.03 5.77 24.34
C ARG A 84 -10.45 6.32 24.47
N LYS A 85 -10.81 7.32 23.65
CA LYS A 85 -12.16 7.89 23.61
C LYS A 85 -13.23 6.81 23.48
N TRP A 86 -13.05 5.87 22.55
CA TRP A 86 -14.06 4.84 22.30
C TRP A 86 -13.99 3.64 23.25
N MET A 87 -12.82 3.32 23.81
CA MET A 87 -12.73 2.40 24.96
C MET A 87 -13.48 2.94 26.18
N ASP A 88 -13.25 4.22 26.52
CA ASP A 88 -13.88 4.88 27.67
C ASP A 88 -15.40 5.04 27.46
N ALA A 89 -15.87 5.12 26.21
CA ALA A 89 -17.28 5.09 25.84
C ALA A 89 -17.89 3.66 25.79
N GLY A 90 -17.12 2.61 26.09
CA GLY A 90 -17.59 1.22 26.07
C GLY A 90 -17.78 0.61 24.68
N GLN A 91 -17.29 1.26 23.63
CA GLN A 91 -17.45 0.82 22.23
C GLN A 91 -16.31 -0.10 21.74
N MET A 92 -15.20 -0.18 22.50
CA MET A 92 -14.05 -1.04 22.19
C MET A 92 -13.72 -1.99 23.35
N PRO A 93 -14.63 -2.93 23.70
CA PRO A 93 -14.47 -3.80 24.87
C PRO A 93 -13.25 -4.73 24.79
N ASN A 94 -12.83 -5.17 23.60
CA ASN A 94 -11.71 -6.12 23.47
C ASN A 94 -10.35 -5.44 23.71
N LEU A 95 -10.14 -4.24 23.17
CA LEU A 95 -8.96 -3.43 23.45
C LEU A 95 -8.95 -2.94 24.90
N ALA A 96 -10.11 -2.59 25.47
CA ALA A 96 -10.21 -2.26 26.88
C ALA A 96 -9.77 -3.44 27.76
N ARG A 97 -10.18 -4.66 27.40
CA ARG A 97 -9.74 -5.90 28.05
C ARG A 97 -8.23 -6.14 27.89
N LEU A 98 -7.68 -6.00 26.69
CA LEU A 98 -6.23 -6.12 26.46
C LEU A 98 -5.42 -5.12 27.29
N LYS A 99 -5.88 -3.87 27.36
CA LYS A 99 -5.28 -2.82 28.18
C LYS A 99 -5.24 -3.21 29.66
N ALA A 100 -6.30 -3.85 30.16
CA ALA A 100 -6.40 -4.26 31.56
C ALA A 100 -5.57 -5.52 31.88
N GLU A 101 -5.55 -6.52 31.01
CA GLU A 101 -4.89 -7.81 31.25
C GLU A 101 -3.38 -7.79 30.95
N GLY A 102 -2.95 -7.13 29.86
CA GLY A 102 -1.56 -7.08 29.46
C GLY A 102 -0.99 -5.67 29.55
N GLY A 103 -1.46 -4.77 28.67
CA GLY A 103 -1.07 -3.37 28.73
C GLY A 103 -1.39 -2.58 27.46
N PHE A 104 -1.37 -1.25 27.60
CA PHE A 104 -1.51 -0.28 26.52
C PHE A 104 -0.55 0.89 26.72
N ARG A 105 0.18 1.26 25.67
CA ARG A 105 0.97 2.50 25.59
C ARG A 105 0.82 3.14 24.21
N PRO A 106 0.85 4.48 24.11
CA PRO A 106 1.23 5.14 22.86
C PRO A 106 2.60 4.62 22.41
N LEU A 107 2.73 4.30 21.13
CA LEU A 107 3.96 3.79 20.53
C LEU A 107 4.66 4.92 19.78
N GLY A 108 5.93 5.17 20.08
CA GLY A 108 6.75 6.14 19.35
C GLY A 108 6.82 5.77 17.87
N THR A 109 6.54 6.75 17.02
CA THR A 109 6.58 6.60 15.55
C THR A 109 7.93 7.04 14.98
N THR A 110 8.10 6.88 13.67
CA THR A 110 9.32 7.24 12.96
C THR A 110 9.42 8.73 12.67
N TRP A 111 10.60 9.16 12.26
CA TRP A 111 10.87 10.53 11.80
C TRP A 111 11.26 10.45 10.33
N PRO A 112 10.36 10.77 9.39
CA PRO A 112 8.97 11.23 9.57
C PRO A 112 7.97 10.11 9.90
N ALA A 113 6.78 10.49 10.41
CA ALA A 113 5.69 9.59 10.77
C ALA A 113 4.88 9.21 9.51
N MET A 114 5.32 8.17 8.79
CA MET A 114 4.68 7.73 7.55
C MET A 114 4.69 6.22 7.44
N SER A 115 3.61 5.62 6.92
CA SER A 115 3.48 4.16 6.82
C SER A 115 4.64 3.42 6.14
N PRO A 116 5.17 3.84 4.97
CA PRO A 116 6.33 3.16 4.39
C PRO A 116 7.56 3.18 5.30
N VAL A 117 7.74 4.26 6.05
CA VAL A 117 8.85 4.46 6.99
C VAL A 117 8.64 3.64 8.25
N GLY A 118 7.45 3.77 8.85
CA GLY A 118 7.03 3.09 10.07
C GLY A 118 7.08 1.58 9.94
N TRP A 119 6.41 1.01 8.94
CA TRP A 119 6.39 -0.44 8.75
C TRP A 119 7.76 -1.02 8.37
N SER A 120 8.64 -0.23 7.74
CA SER A 120 10.04 -0.60 7.54
C SER A 120 10.82 -0.64 8.86
N THR A 121 10.62 0.35 9.74
CA THR A 121 11.20 0.38 11.09
C THR A 121 10.69 -0.78 11.95
N PHE A 122 9.37 -1.02 11.96
CA PHE A 122 8.73 -2.17 12.60
C PHE A 122 9.39 -3.49 12.16
N ALA A 123 9.58 -3.66 10.86
CA ALA A 123 10.10 -4.89 10.28
C ALA A 123 11.58 -5.12 10.65
N THR A 124 12.37 -4.05 10.64
CA THR A 124 13.84 -4.13 10.68
C THR A 124 14.46 -3.82 12.03
N GLY A 125 13.71 -3.24 12.97
CA GLY A 125 14.20 -2.87 14.30
C GLY A 125 15.23 -1.74 14.30
N VAL A 126 15.30 -0.95 13.23
CA VAL A 126 16.16 0.23 13.06
C VAL A 126 15.35 1.42 12.59
N ASP A 127 15.88 2.62 12.77
CA ASP A 127 15.26 3.86 12.27
C ASP A 127 15.44 4.02 10.74
N PRO A 128 14.85 5.08 10.13
CA PRO A 128 14.89 5.31 8.68
C PRO A 128 16.28 5.26 8.05
N SER A 129 17.29 5.78 8.77
CA SER A 129 18.66 5.80 8.30
C SER A 129 19.39 4.46 8.37
N GLY A 130 18.80 3.47 9.06
CA GLY A 130 19.23 2.08 9.04
C GLY A 130 18.59 1.27 7.90
N HIS A 131 17.37 1.59 7.48
CA HIS A 131 16.65 0.80 6.47
C HIS A 131 16.47 1.49 5.11
N ASN A 132 16.87 2.76 4.97
CA ASN A 132 16.88 3.53 3.72
C ASN A 132 15.49 3.93 3.16
N ILE A 133 14.45 3.94 3.99
CA ILE A 133 13.11 4.38 3.57
C ILE A 133 12.77 5.61 4.41
N PHE A 134 12.64 6.77 3.77
CA PHE A 134 12.43 8.05 4.46
C PHE A 134 11.08 8.70 4.13
N ASP A 135 10.38 8.22 3.10
CA ASP A 135 9.17 8.82 2.56
C ASP A 135 8.46 7.80 1.63
N PHE A 136 7.35 8.17 0.99
CA PHE A 136 6.79 7.50 -0.20
C PHE A 136 7.60 7.84 -1.47
N LEU A 137 8.13 9.06 -1.56
CA LEU A 137 8.91 9.55 -2.70
C LEU A 137 10.32 9.92 -2.27
N ASN A 138 11.31 9.59 -3.10
CA ASN A 138 12.68 10.07 -2.96
C ASN A 138 13.04 10.99 -4.13
N ARG A 139 14.08 11.80 -3.99
CA ARG A 139 14.67 12.56 -5.10
C ARG A 139 15.58 11.65 -5.91
N ASP A 140 15.48 11.74 -7.22
CA ASP A 140 16.54 11.25 -8.09
C ASP A 140 17.71 12.24 -8.08
N MET A 141 18.90 11.82 -7.66
CA MET A 141 20.06 12.72 -7.53
C MET A 141 20.61 13.22 -8.89
N VAL A 142 20.14 12.67 -10.02
CA VAL A 142 20.58 13.05 -11.37
C VAL A 142 19.62 14.05 -12.00
N THR A 143 18.33 13.83 -11.83
CA THR A 143 17.25 14.60 -12.48
C THR A 143 16.47 15.50 -11.54
N HIS A 144 16.64 15.32 -10.22
CA HIS A 144 15.90 15.96 -9.13
C HIS A 144 14.40 15.62 -9.09
N LEU A 145 13.92 14.78 -10.00
CA LEU A 145 12.52 14.38 -10.08
C LEU A 145 12.16 13.38 -8.98
N PRO A 146 10.88 13.35 -8.55
CA PRO A 146 10.42 12.34 -7.60
C PRO A 146 10.48 10.95 -8.21
N ILE A 147 11.00 10.00 -7.44
CA ILE A 147 11.02 8.56 -7.70
C ILE A 147 10.42 7.83 -6.50
N LEU A 148 9.93 6.60 -6.70
CA LEU A 148 9.45 5.80 -5.57
C LEU A 148 10.60 5.49 -4.59
N SER A 149 10.36 5.68 -3.30
CA SER A 149 11.33 5.34 -2.24
C SER A 149 11.43 3.84 -2.00
N SER A 150 10.41 3.09 -2.41
CA SER A 150 10.20 1.70 -2.04
C SER A 150 10.82 0.72 -3.03
N THR A 151 10.64 0.98 -4.32
CA THR A 151 11.07 0.08 -5.39
C THR A 151 11.63 0.82 -6.59
N ARG A 152 12.54 0.17 -7.30
CA ARG A 152 13.10 0.66 -8.55
C ARG A 152 13.06 -0.42 -9.62
N LEU A 153 12.71 -0.06 -10.85
CA LEU A 153 12.85 -0.96 -11.99
C LEU A 153 14.34 -1.12 -12.34
N LYS A 154 14.81 -2.37 -12.43
CA LYS A 154 16.17 -2.69 -12.88
C LYS A 154 16.27 -2.48 -14.39
N THR A 155 17.20 -1.63 -14.82
CA THR A 155 17.49 -1.37 -16.24
C THR A 155 18.08 -2.59 -16.97
N HIS A 156 18.66 -3.55 -16.23
CA HIS A 156 19.20 -4.79 -16.78
C HIS A 156 18.71 -6.00 -15.97
N SER A 157 17.52 -6.52 -16.26
CA SER A 157 17.09 -7.81 -15.70
C SER A 157 17.70 -8.94 -16.53
N THR A 158 18.58 -9.75 -15.94
CA THR A 158 19.07 -10.97 -16.58
C THR A 158 18.07 -12.10 -16.34
N ARG A 159 17.02 -12.20 -17.16
CA ARG A 159 16.22 -13.42 -17.19
C ARG A 159 17.08 -14.53 -17.80
N ARG A 160 17.42 -15.53 -16.98
CA ARG A 160 18.11 -16.73 -17.47
C ARG A 160 17.09 -17.63 -18.17
N HIS A 161 17.36 -17.97 -19.42
CA HIS A 161 16.52 -18.85 -20.23
C HIS A 161 17.30 -20.10 -20.63
N LEU A 162 16.61 -21.24 -20.72
CA LEU A 162 17.06 -22.44 -21.43
C LEU A 162 16.08 -22.68 -22.59
N GLY A 163 16.38 -22.12 -23.76
CA GLY A 163 15.42 -22.08 -24.87
C GLY A 163 14.16 -21.25 -24.51
N PRO A 164 12.93 -21.70 -24.83
CA PRO A 164 11.70 -20.98 -24.47
C PRO A 164 11.34 -21.10 -22.97
N VAL A 165 12.08 -21.91 -22.20
CA VAL A 165 11.80 -22.18 -20.79
C VAL A 165 12.57 -21.18 -19.91
N PRO A 166 11.89 -20.34 -19.11
CA PRO A 166 12.55 -19.51 -18.12
C PRO A 166 13.15 -20.41 -17.01
N LEU A 167 14.44 -20.24 -16.72
CA LEU A 167 15.08 -20.96 -15.62
C LEU A 167 14.73 -20.28 -14.28
N PRO A 168 14.59 -21.04 -13.19
CA PRO A 168 14.51 -20.48 -11.84
C PRO A 168 15.77 -19.65 -11.54
N GLY A 169 15.60 -18.49 -10.90
CA GLY A 169 16.72 -17.66 -10.45
C GLY A 169 17.07 -16.47 -11.34
N GLY A 170 16.20 -16.08 -12.28
CA GLY A 170 16.26 -14.73 -12.88
C GLY A 170 16.04 -13.64 -11.83
N ASP A 171 16.68 -12.48 -12.02
CA ASP A 171 16.48 -11.33 -11.15
C ASP A 171 15.06 -10.76 -11.31
N HIS A 172 14.43 -10.42 -10.18
CA HIS A 172 13.15 -9.73 -10.19
C HIS A 172 13.33 -8.37 -10.91
N PRO A 173 12.41 -7.96 -11.82
CA PRO A 173 12.56 -6.72 -12.57
C PRO A 173 12.51 -5.49 -11.66
N PHE A 174 11.92 -5.61 -10.47
CA PHE A 174 11.96 -4.58 -9.43
C PHE A 174 12.99 -4.93 -8.35
N GLU A 175 13.71 -3.92 -7.87
CA GLU A 175 14.54 -3.96 -6.65
C GLU A 175 13.77 -3.33 -5.50
N LEU A 176 13.73 -4.00 -4.34
CA LEU A 176 13.28 -3.41 -3.08
C LEU A 176 14.39 -2.52 -2.51
N LEU A 177 14.09 -1.25 -2.26
CA LEU A 177 15.06 -0.24 -1.80
C LEU A 177 15.27 -0.25 -0.28
N ARG A 178 14.43 -0.97 0.47
CA ARG A 178 14.63 -1.23 1.90
C ARG A 178 15.85 -2.13 2.09
N ARG A 179 16.86 -1.65 2.82
CA ARG A 179 18.17 -2.33 2.94
C ARG A 179 18.28 -3.25 4.15
N SER A 180 17.88 -2.80 5.34
CA SER A 180 18.02 -3.60 6.56
C SER A 180 17.15 -4.84 6.54
N LYS A 181 17.63 -5.89 7.21
CA LYS A 181 16.99 -7.21 7.20
C LYS A 181 15.79 -7.24 8.13
N PRO A 182 14.62 -7.73 7.69
CA PRO A 182 13.46 -7.80 8.55
C PRO A 182 13.53 -9.02 9.50
N PHE A 183 12.85 -8.94 10.64
CA PHE A 183 12.92 -9.97 11.68
C PHE A 183 12.40 -11.35 11.19
N TRP A 184 11.44 -11.39 10.25
CA TRP A 184 10.95 -12.66 9.69
C TRP A 184 12.00 -13.40 8.87
N THR A 185 12.95 -12.70 8.25
CA THR A 185 14.09 -13.35 7.60
C THR A 185 15.00 -14.00 8.65
N THR A 186 15.24 -13.31 9.78
CA THR A 186 15.97 -13.88 10.93
C THR A 186 15.24 -15.11 11.50
N CYS A 187 13.91 -15.06 11.63
CA CYS A 187 13.10 -16.21 12.01
C CYS A 187 13.28 -17.39 11.04
N GLY A 188 13.20 -17.14 9.73
CA GLY A 188 13.36 -18.16 8.70
C GLY A 188 14.72 -18.87 8.73
N GLU A 189 15.81 -18.13 8.95
CA GLU A 189 17.16 -18.70 9.10
C GLU A 189 17.28 -19.61 10.32
N GLN A 190 16.55 -19.31 11.40
CA GLN A 190 16.49 -20.10 12.62
C GLN A 190 15.40 -21.19 12.58
N GLY A 191 14.78 -21.38 11.41
CA GLY A 191 13.74 -22.39 11.18
C GLY A 191 12.46 -22.14 11.97
N VAL A 192 12.14 -20.88 12.26
CA VAL A 192 10.87 -20.47 12.86
C VAL A 192 9.88 -20.14 11.74
N ALA A 193 8.75 -20.86 11.72
CA ALA A 193 7.68 -20.64 10.76
C ALA A 193 7.16 -19.20 10.87
N SER A 194 7.00 -18.54 9.73
CA SER A 194 6.59 -17.15 9.65
C SER A 194 5.60 -16.95 8.49
N SER A 195 4.44 -16.36 8.80
CA SER A 195 3.46 -15.87 7.83
C SER A 195 3.39 -14.35 7.91
N VAL A 196 3.75 -13.67 6.83
CA VAL A 196 3.83 -12.21 6.71
C VAL A 196 2.80 -11.74 5.70
N LEU A 197 1.68 -11.21 6.17
CA LEU A 197 0.53 -10.91 5.33
C LEU A 197 0.36 -9.40 5.20
N ARG A 198 0.52 -8.88 3.99
CA ARG A 198 0.16 -7.50 3.66
C ARG A 198 0.88 -6.42 4.48
N ILE A 199 2.09 -6.69 4.98
CA ILE A 199 2.91 -5.65 5.62
C ILE A 199 3.43 -4.67 4.55
N PRO A 200 3.33 -3.34 4.71
CA PRO A 200 3.88 -2.38 3.76
C PRO A 200 5.40 -2.56 3.50
N ILE A 201 5.87 -2.12 2.33
CA ILE A 201 7.30 -2.20 1.91
C ILE A 201 7.83 -3.63 1.89
N THR A 202 7.03 -4.50 1.28
CA THR A 202 7.34 -5.92 1.05
C THR A 202 7.19 -6.32 -0.41
N PHE A 203 7.17 -5.36 -1.34
CA PHE A 203 7.24 -5.63 -2.78
C PHE A 203 8.59 -5.15 -3.35
N PRO A 204 9.29 -5.95 -4.18
CA PRO A 204 9.13 -7.40 -4.30
C PRO A 204 9.19 -8.13 -2.94
N PRO A 205 8.59 -9.32 -2.83
CA PRO A 205 8.62 -10.11 -1.60
C PRO A 205 10.05 -10.46 -1.19
N ASP A 206 10.31 -10.39 0.11
CA ASP A 206 11.56 -10.83 0.74
C ASP A 206 11.82 -12.31 0.43
N ARG A 207 13.09 -12.66 0.21
CA ARG A 207 13.50 -14.06 0.08
C ARG A 207 13.85 -14.63 1.45
N PHE A 208 12.94 -15.40 2.02
CA PHE A 208 13.17 -16.13 3.28
C PHE A 208 12.40 -17.46 3.33
N ALA A 209 12.70 -18.27 4.34
CA ALA A 209 12.02 -19.54 4.60
C ALA A 209 10.71 -19.31 5.37
N GLY A 210 9.67 -18.84 4.66
CA GLY A 210 8.33 -18.62 5.21
C GLY A 210 7.32 -18.30 4.12
N ARG A 211 6.18 -17.74 4.52
CA ARG A 211 5.10 -17.29 3.63
C ARG A 211 4.96 -15.79 3.72
N GLN A 212 4.92 -15.09 2.60
CA GLN A 212 4.70 -13.65 2.53
C GLN A 212 3.78 -13.32 1.37
N LEU A 213 2.79 -12.48 1.62
CA LEU A 213 2.00 -11.80 0.60
C LEU A 213 2.33 -10.31 0.68
N SER A 214 2.84 -9.74 -0.41
CA SER A 214 3.23 -8.32 -0.46
C SER A 214 2.03 -7.38 -0.32
N ALA A 215 2.26 -6.16 0.16
CA ALA A 215 1.25 -5.08 0.17
C ALA A 215 1.78 -3.79 -0.49
N MET A 216 1.84 -2.69 0.27
CA MET A 216 2.16 -1.36 -0.24
C MET A 216 3.34 -1.40 -1.21
N CYS A 217 3.18 -0.69 -2.34
CA CYS A 217 4.09 -0.62 -3.48
C CYS A 217 4.04 -1.79 -4.48
N VAL A 218 3.16 -2.78 -4.31
CA VAL A 218 2.73 -3.60 -5.48
C VAL A 218 2.01 -2.67 -6.46
N PRO A 219 2.48 -2.51 -7.70
CA PRO A 219 1.83 -1.66 -8.69
C PRO A 219 0.56 -2.32 -9.25
N ASP A 220 -0.25 -1.54 -9.95
CA ASP A 220 -1.27 -2.10 -10.84
C ASP A 220 -0.61 -2.75 -12.08
N LEU A 221 -1.40 -3.41 -12.92
CA LEU A 221 -0.90 -4.08 -14.12
C LEU A 221 -0.33 -3.09 -15.15
N ARG A 222 -0.68 -1.80 -15.06
CA ARG A 222 -0.12 -0.71 -15.87
C ARG A 222 1.23 -0.21 -15.33
N GLY A 223 1.66 -0.67 -14.15
CA GLY A 223 2.88 -0.21 -13.49
C GLY A 223 2.69 1.07 -12.66
N THR A 224 1.46 1.58 -12.54
CA THR A 224 1.15 2.77 -11.73
C THR A 224 0.88 2.39 -10.27
N GLN A 225 0.72 3.39 -9.39
CA GLN A 225 0.34 3.18 -7.99
C GLN A 225 -1.20 3.18 -7.77
N GLY A 226 -1.97 2.78 -8.78
CA GLY A 226 -3.42 2.60 -8.68
C GLY A 226 -4.23 3.59 -9.50
N THR A 227 -4.11 3.56 -10.83
CA THR A 227 -4.88 4.43 -11.72
C THR A 227 -6.21 3.77 -12.12
N PHE A 228 -7.33 4.33 -11.66
CA PHE A 228 -8.67 3.91 -12.08
C PHE A 228 -9.04 4.38 -13.48
N THR A 229 -10.13 3.85 -14.01
CA THR A 229 -10.74 4.33 -15.25
C THR A 229 -12.18 4.76 -15.02
N HIS A 230 -12.53 5.99 -15.40
CA HIS A 230 -13.89 6.51 -15.41
C HIS A 230 -14.39 6.53 -16.85
N PHE A 231 -15.50 5.84 -17.12
CA PHE A 231 -16.15 5.84 -18.41
C PHE A 231 -17.42 6.68 -18.35
N SER A 232 -17.63 7.52 -19.35
CA SER A 232 -18.87 8.26 -19.50
C SER A 232 -19.35 8.36 -20.94
N ALA A 233 -20.67 8.38 -21.11
CA ALA A 233 -21.30 8.66 -22.38
C ALA A 233 -20.98 10.11 -22.83
N PRO A 234 -21.03 10.42 -24.14
CA PRO A 234 -20.80 11.77 -24.63
C PRO A 234 -21.72 12.81 -23.96
N GLY A 235 -21.19 13.99 -23.66
CA GLY A 235 -21.93 15.09 -23.03
C GLY A 235 -21.46 15.46 -21.62
N GLU A 236 -20.54 14.71 -21.03
CA GLU A 236 -19.74 15.18 -19.89
C GLU A 236 -18.56 16.01 -20.39
N ASP A 237 -18.33 17.20 -19.81
CA ASP A 237 -17.17 18.03 -20.12
C ASP A 237 -15.89 17.37 -19.56
N PRO A 238 -14.97 16.85 -20.40
CA PRO A 238 -13.73 16.27 -19.93
C PRO A 238 -12.73 17.33 -19.45
N ALA A 239 -12.98 18.63 -19.70
CA ALA A 239 -12.00 19.71 -19.54
C ALA A 239 -11.83 20.21 -18.10
N GLY A 240 -12.57 19.65 -17.13
CA GLY A 240 -12.26 19.83 -15.71
C GLY A 240 -10.85 19.29 -15.43
N ARG A 241 -9.93 20.14 -14.96
CA ARG A 241 -8.56 19.75 -14.63
C ARG A 241 -8.57 18.72 -13.49
N THR A 242 -8.63 17.44 -13.83
CA THR A 242 -8.58 16.34 -12.85
C THR A 242 -7.15 15.99 -12.52
N THR A 243 -6.90 15.66 -11.26
CA THR A 243 -5.54 15.38 -10.78
C THR A 243 -5.24 13.88 -10.62
N GLY A 244 -6.21 13.00 -10.90
CA GLY A 244 -6.02 11.54 -10.90
C GLY A 244 -7.01 10.78 -11.78
N GLY A 245 -6.67 9.53 -12.09
CA GLY A 245 -7.49 8.62 -12.90
C GLY A 245 -7.35 8.77 -14.41
N ASP A 246 -7.86 7.80 -15.16
CA ASP A 246 -7.99 7.80 -16.62
C ASP A 246 -9.47 8.03 -16.99
N ARG A 247 -9.78 9.05 -17.79
CA ARG A 247 -11.16 9.35 -18.21
C ARG A 247 -11.35 8.95 -19.67
N ARG A 248 -12.41 8.18 -19.95
CA ARG A 248 -12.71 7.61 -21.26
C ARG A 248 -14.14 7.92 -21.69
N THR A 249 -14.28 8.54 -22.85
CA THR A 249 -15.59 8.74 -23.48
C THR A 249 -16.00 7.45 -24.18
N LEU A 250 -17.23 7.02 -23.93
CA LEU A 250 -17.84 5.87 -24.59
C LEU A 250 -18.37 6.24 -25.98
N GLU A 251 -18.36 5.26 -26.88
CA GLU A 251 -18.95 5.36 -28.21
C GLU A 251 -20.32 4.69 -28.23
N ALA A 252 -21.28 5.28 -28.94
CA ALA A 252 -22.60 4.67 -29.12
C ALA A 252 -22.49 3.43 -30.02
N ALA A 253 -23.00 2.29 -29.54
CA ALA A 253 -23.02 1.02 -30.27
C ALA A 253 -24.44 0.53 -30.60
N GLY A 254 -25.47 1.27 -30.15
CA GLY A 254 -26.89 0.99 -30.39
C GLY A 254 -27.77 1.81 -29.42
N PRO A 255 -29.10 1.65 -29.45
CA PRO A 255 -29.98 2.23 -28.44
C PRO A 255 -29.57 1.76 -27.05
N ASP A 256 -29.32 2.71 -26.16
CA ASP A 256 -28.87 2.51 -24.77
C ASP A 256 -27.65 1.57 -24.63
N THR A 257 -26.86 1.43 -25.69
CA THR A 257 -25.71 0.53 -25.74
C THR A 257 -24.45 1.32 -26.05
N TRP A 258 -23.45 1.16 -25.19
CA TRP A 258 -22.20 1.89 -25.23
C TRP A 258 -21.02 0.94 -25.35
N ARG A 259 -19.96 1.38 -26.04
CA ARG A 259 -18.71 0.66 -26.20
C ARG A 259 -17.53 1.53 -25.78
N GLY A 260 -16.52 0.90 -25.19
CA GLY A 260 -15.26 1.54 -24.84
C GLY A 260 -14.10 0.56 -24.81
N GLU A 261 -12.93 1.07 -24.46
CA GLU A 261 -11.70 0.30 -24.32
C GLU A 261 -11.06 0.57 -22.95
N LEU A 262 -10.90 -0.49 -22.15
CA LEU A 262 -10.20 -0.42 -20.87
C LEU A 262 -8.68 -0.55 -21.11
N PRO A 263 -7.87 0.45 -20.74
CA PRO A 263 -6.42 0.39 -20.85
C PRO A 263 -5.79 -0.61 -19.87
N GLY A 264 -4.77 -1.31 -20.35
CA GLY A 264 -3.93 -2.23 -19.59
C GLY A 264 -2.44 -1.89 -19.74
N PRO A 265 -1.55 -2.89 -19.61
CA PRO A 265 -0.10 -2.67 -19.64
C PRO A 265 0.38 -2.08 -20.98
N ASP A 266 1.55 -1.47 -20.96
CA ASP A 266 2.26 -1.01 -22.16
C ASP A 266 2.44 -2.15 -23.17
N ARG A 267 2.45 -1.80 -24.45
CA ARG A 267 2.81 -2.72 -25.52
C ARG A 267 4.31 -2.99 -25.48
N SER A 268 4.70 -4.24 -25.73
CA SER A 268 6.11 -4.64 -25.82
C SER A 268 6.81 -4.04 -27.03
N HIS A 269 6.07 -3.75 -28.09
CA HIS A 269 6.57 -3.19 -29.34
C HIS A 269 5.70 -2.01 -29.80
N GLY A 270 6.35 -0.89 -30.14
CA GLY A 270 5.68 0.35 -30.55
C GLY A 270 5.25 1.22 -29.37
N SER A 271 4.52 2.30 -29.67
CA SER A 271 3.95 3.21 -28.67
C SER A 271 2.53 2.81 -28.29
N GLY A 272 2.14 3.01 -27.03
CA GLY A 272 0.78 2.84 -26.54
C GLY A 272 0.57 1.64 -25.63
N VAL A 273 -0.69 1.45 -25.21
CA VAL A 273 -1.09 0.41 -24.25
C VAL A 273 -1.88 -0.71 -24.92
N GLN A 274 -1.91 -1.87 -24.29
CA GLN A 274 -2.89 -2.93 -24.59
C GLN A 274 -4.26 -2.48 -24.07
N THR A 275 -5.33 -2.91 -24.72
CA THR A 275 -6.70 -2.60 -24.30
C THR A 275 -7.57 -3.86 -24.33
N VAL A 276 -8.63 -3.87 -23.52
CA VAL A 276 -9.72 -4.86 -23.61
C VAL A 276 -11.03 -4.14 -23.84
N ALA A 277 -11.88 -4.70 -24.71
CA ALA A 277 -13.15 -4.08 -25.03
C ALA A 277 -14.14 -4.21 -23.87
N VAL A 278 -14.91 -3.14 -23.63
CA VAL A 278 -16.07 -3.13 -22.76
C VAL A 278 -17.29 -2.72 -23.58
N THR A 279 -18.37 -3.48 -23.45
CA THR A 279 -19.68 -3.14 -23.98
C THR A 279 -20.66 -3.12 -22.82
N VAL A 280 -21.55 -2.13 -22.77
CA VAL A 280 -22.57 -2.01 -21.73
C VAL A 280 -23.89 -1.64 -22.36
N LYS A 281 -24.93 -2.40 -22.03
CA LYS A 281 -26.33 -2.10 -22.35
C LYS A 281 -27.03 -1.61 -21.09
N VAL A 282 -27.66 -0.45 -21.17
CA VAL A 282 -28.22 0.26 -20.02
C VAL A 282 -29.74 0.26 -20.10
N ASP A 283 -30.39 -0.07 -19.01
CA ASP A 283 -31.81 0.21 -18.78
C ASP A 283 -31.88 1.24 -17.64
N ALA A 284 -31.94 2.52 -18.02
CA ALA A 284 -31.98 3.62 -17.06
C ALA A 284 -33.27 3.59 -16.22
N SER A 285 -34.37 3.08 -16.77
CA SER A 285 -35.66 3.01 -16.07
C SER A 285 -35.66 1.94 -14.97
N ALA A 286 -35.05 0.79 -15.25
CA ALA A 286 -34.86 -0.29 -14.29
C ALA A 286 -33.60 -0.13 -13.42
N ARG A 287 -32.80 0.92 -13.65
CA ARG A 287 -31.48 1.16 -13.01
C ARG A 287 -30.60 -0.08 -13.06
N ARG A 288 -30.50 -0.70 -14.25
CA ARG A 288 -29.65 -1.87 -14.51
C ARG A 288 -28.75 -1.66 -15.71
N ALA A 289 -27.53 -2.18 -15.61
CA ALA A 289 -26.58 -2.19 -16.72
C ALA A 289 -26.02 -3.61 -16.91
N GLU A 290 -26.10 -4.12 -18.13
CA GLU A 290 -25.54 -5.40 -18.55
C GLU A 290 -24.19 -5.15 -19.22
N PHE A 291 -23.12 -5.67 -18.61
CA PHE A 291 -21.75 -5.51 -19.08
C PHE A 291 -21.25 -6.77 -19.78
N GLU A 292 -20.44 -6.56 -20.81
CA GLU A 292 -19.53 -7.54 -21.38
C GLU A 292 -18.11 -6.95 -21.36
N LEU A 293 -17.22 -7.54 -20.56
CA LEU A 293 -15.83 -7.10 -20.39
C LEU A 293 -14.88 -8.28 -20.54
N ASP A 294 -14.05 -8.26 -21.58
CA ASP A 294 -13.14 -9.36 -21.94
C ASP A 294 -13.85 -10.73 -22.00
N GLY A 295 -15.07 -10.75 -22.56
CA GLY A 295 -15.92 -11.95 -22.67
C GLY A 295 -16.66 -12.35 -21.38
N ASN A 296 -16.42 -11.68 -20.25
CA ASN A 296 -17.18 -11.88 -19.01
C ASN A 296 -18.48 -11.07 -19.07
N ARG A 297 -19.63 -11.73 -18.87
CA ARG A 297 -20.94 -11.07 -18.79
C ARG A 297 -21.43 -10.98 -17.35
N PHE A 298 -21.90 -9.80 -16.95
CA PHE A 298 -22.47 -9.57 -15.62
C PHE A 298 -23.43 -8.39 -15.66
N THR A 299 -24.32 -8.29 -14.67
CA THR A 299 -25.30 -7.21 -14.54
C THR A 299 -25.06 -6.49 -13.24
N LEU A 300 -25.12 -5.16 -13.26
CA LEU A 300 -25.01 -4.32 -12.06
C LEU A 300 -26.25 -3.44 -11.92
N GLY A 301 -26.75 -3.35 -10.69
CA GLY A 301 -27.69 -2.32 -10.27
C GLY A 301 -26.98 -1.06 -9.77
N GLU A 302 -27.77 -0.14 -9.23
CA GLU A 302 -27.25 1.04 -8.55
C GLU A 302 -26.51 0.67 -7.26
N HIS A 303 -25.40 1.35 -7.00
CA HIS A 303 -24.58 1.18 -5.80
C HIS A 303 -23.97 -0.23 -5.63
N GLU A 304 -23.89 -1.01 -6.70
CA GLU A 304 -23.28 -2.35 -6.67
C GLU A 304 -21.89 -2.35 -7.30
N TYR A 305 -20.96 -3.04 -6.64
CA TYR A 305 -19.70 -3.45 -7.26
C TYR A 305 -19.86 -4.85 -7.86
N SER A 306 -19.22 -5.07 -9.01
CA SER A 306 -19.01 -6.43 -9.51
C SER A 306 -18.13 -7.25 -8.57
N GLU A 307 -18.22 -8.57 -8.69
CA GLU A 307 -17.14 -9.47 -8.29
C GLU A 307 -15.84 -9.16 -9.07
N TRP A 308 -14.71 -9.74 -8.66
CA TRP A 308 -13.45 -9.59 -9.39
C TRP A 308 -13.54 -10.17 -10.80
N ILE A 309 -13.51 -9.29 -11.81
CA ILE A 309 -13.56 -9.65 -13.23
C ILE A 309 -12.14 -9.96 -13.72
N PRO A 310 -11.84 -11.19 -14.21
CA PRO A 310 -10.55 -11.51 -14.78
C PRO A 310 -10.39 -10.94 -16.19
N LEU A 311 -9.21 -10.40 -16.48
CA LEU A 311 -8.84 -9.78 -17.74
C LEU A 311 -7.58 -10.44 -18.31
N CYS A 312 -7.50 -10.56 -19.64
CA CYS A 312 -6.36 -11.09 -20.37
C CYS A 312 -5.93 -10.14 -21.49
N PHE A 313 -4.91 -9.31 -21.23
CA PHE A 313 -4.30 -8.45 -22.23
C PHE A 313 -3.34 -9.28 -23.09
N CYS A 314 -3.59 -9.34 -24.40
CA CYS A 314 -2.86 -10.18 -25.34
C CYS A 314 -2.07 -9.35 -26.35
N GLU A 315 -0.79 -9.67 -26.51
CA GLU A 315 0.08 -9.13 -27.55
C GLU A 315 0.81 -10.29 -28.25
N GLY A 316 0.25 -10.76 -29.36
CA GLY A 316 0.71 -11.97 -30.04
C GLY A 316 0.64 -13.20 -29.12
N ARG A 317 1.79 -13.76 -28.75
CA ARG A 317 1.88 -14.89 -27.81
C ARG A 317 2.04 -14.46 -26.34
N ARG A 318 2.29 -13.18 -26.07
CA ARG A 318 2.43 -12.66 -24.71
C ARG A 318 1.06 -12.38 -24.12
N ARG A 319 0.88 -12.74 -22.85
CA ARG A 319 -0.36 -12.55 -22.10
C ARG A 319 -0.03 -11.91 -20.75
N ALA A 320 -0.79 -10.89 -20.39
CA ALA A 320 -0.76 -10.29 -19.06
C ALA A 320 -2.16 -10.40 -18.45
N TYR A 321 -2.23 -10.91 -17.22
CA TYR A 321 -3.49 -11.21 -16.56
C TYR A 321 -3.74 -10.23 -15.42
N GLY A 322 -4.92 -9.61 -15.46
CA GLY A 322 -5.36 -8.66 -14.46
C GLY A 322 -6.72 -9.00 -13.89
N ILE A 323 -7.11 -8.29 -12.82
CA ILE A 323 -8.45 -8.34 -12.26
C ILE A 323 -8.93 -6.91 -11.97
N CYS A 324 -10.21 -6.62 -12.15
CA CYS A 324 -10.80 -5.34 -11.79
C CYS A 324 -12.20 -5.50 -11.20
N LYS A 325 -12.71 -4.44 -10.57
CA LYS A 325 -14.12 -4.28 -10.20
C LYS A 325 -14.75 -3.15 -10.99
N VAL A 326 -16.04 -3.29 -11.30
CA VAL A 326 -16.84 -2.29 -12.01
C VAL A 326 -17.98 -1.82 -11.12
N ARG A 327 -18.34 -0.53 -11.18
CA ARG A 327 -19.52 0.03 -10.50
C ARG A 327 -20.16 1.10 -11.37
N VAL A 328 -21.47 1.04 -11.54
CA VAL A 328 -22.21 2.13 -12.19
C VAL A 328 -22.24 3.32 -11.25
N THR A 329 -21.80 4.48 -11.74
CA THR A 329 -21.75 5.73 -10.96
C THR A 329 -22.94 6.62 -11.30
N ARG A 330 -23.53 6.47 -12.50
CA ARG A 330 -24.71 7.23 -12.93
C ARG A 330 -25.51 6.46 -13.98
N PHE A 331 -26.83 6.36 -13.79
CA PHE A 331 -27.75 5.79 -14.78
C PHE A 331 -28.37 6.85 -15.70
N GLU A 332 -28.49 8.08 -15.18
CA GLU A 332 -29.03 9.23 -15.89
C GLU A 332 -28.03 9.78 -16.92
N ALA A 333 -28.52 10.53 -17.91
CA ALA A 333 -27.67 11.10 -18.95
C ALA A 333 -26.75 12.23 -18.40
N PRO A 334 -25.44 12.21 -18.69
CA PRO A 334 -24.71 11.14 -19.39
C PRO A 334 -24.44 9.93 -18.48
N PHE A 335 -24.73 8.72 -18.99
CA PHE A 335 -24.45 7.45 -18.29
C PHE A 335 -22.96 7.34 -17.96
N ALA A 336 -22.63 6.84 -16.77
CA ALA A 336 -21.24 6.71 -16.35
C ALA A 336 -20.99 5.50 -15.44
N PHE A 337 -19.77 4.96 -15.52
CA PHE A 337 -19.31 3.90 -14.63
C PHE A 337 -17.81 4.00 -14.32
N TYR A 338 -17.46 3.46 -13.17
CA TYR A 338 -16.10 3.37 -12.65
C TYR A 338 -15.57 1.95 -12.83
N VAL A 339 -14.29 1.86 -13.20
CA VAL A 339 -13.50 0.63 -13.17
C VAL A 339 -12.31 0.85 -12.26
N SER A 340 -12.14 -0.03 -11.27
CA SER A 340 -11.00 0.01 -10.36
C SER A 340 -9.67 -0.10 -11.11
N PRO A 341 -8.55 0.31 -10.52
CA PRO A 341 -7.24 -0.02 -11.07
C PRO A 341 -7.13 -1.51 -11.38
N VAL A 342 -6.51 -1.84 -12.51
CA VAL A 342 -6.35 -3.23 -12.94
C VAL A 342 -5.29 -3.90 -12.08
N ASN A 343 -5.72 -4.67 -11.09
CA ASN A 343 -4.85 -5.39 -10.17
C ASN A 343 -4.16 -6.55 -10.91
N ILE A 344 -2.97 -6.96 -10.46
CA ILE A 344 -2.30 -8.17 -10.95
C ILE A 344 -3.17 -9.39 -10.55
N ASP A 345 -3.50 -10.31 -11.48
CA ASP A 345 -4.28 -11.52 -11.11
C ASP A 345 -3.44 -12.42 -10.17
N PRO A 346 -3.88 -12.69 -8.93
CA PRO A 346 -3.13 -13.54 -8.01
C PRO A 346 -3.01 -15.00 -8.46
N LEU A 347 -3.86 -15.47 -9.40
CA LEU A 347 -3.77 -16.80 -10.00
C LEU A 347 -2.73 -16.87 -11.13
N HIS A 348 -2.43 -15.75 -11.78
CA HIS A 348 -1.48 -15.66 -12.90
C HIS A 348 -0.63 -14.38 -12.80
N PRO A 349 0.14 -14.21 -11.71
CA PRO A 349 0.76 -12.94 -11.41
C PRO A 349 1.84 -12.59 -12.43
N ALA A 350 1.76 -11.38 -13.01
CA ALA A 350 2.72 -10.88 -14.00
C ALA A 350 4.17 -10.85 -13.47
N PHE A 351 4.32 -10.66 -12.15
CA PHE A 351 5.56 -10.76 -11.39
C PHE A 351 5.26 -11.37 -10.01
N PRO A 352 6.22 -12.03 -9.34
CA PRO A 352 5.99 -12.57 -7.99
C PRO A 352 5.56 -11.50 -6.97
N ILE A 353 4.30 -11.58 -6.52
CA ILE A 353 3.73 -10.75 -5.44
C ILE A 353 3.71 -11.47 -4.09
N SER A 354 4.30 -12.67 -4.03
CA SER A 354 4.36 -13.50 -2.82
C SER A 354 5.64 -14.32 -2.75
N GLN A 355 6.02 -14.74 -1.55
CA GLN A 355 7.10 -15.68 -1.27
C GLN A 355 6.53 -16.86 -0.45
N PRO A 356 6.70 -18.12 -0.88
CA PRO A 356 7.11 -18.51 -2.23
C PRO A 356 6.10 -18.01 -3.28
N ALA A 357 6.52 -17.87 -4.54
CA ALA A 357 5.71 -17.28 -5.60
C ALA A 357 4.32 -17.93 -5.82
N HIS A 358 4.14 -19.20 -5.45
CA HIS A 358 2.86 -19.90 -5.54
C HIS A 358 1.91 -19.63 -4.36
N PHE A 359 2.32 -18.85 -3.36
CA PHE A 359 1.51 -18.60 -2.17
C PHE A 359 0.27 -17.76 -2.50
N SER A 360 0.40 -16.73 -3.35
CA SER A 360 -0.75 -15.95 -3.83
C SER A 360 -1.76 -16.81 -4.61
N LEU A 361 -1.27 -17.73 -5.45
CA LEU A 361 -2.10 -18.69 -6.18
C LEU A 361 -2.87 -19.60 -5.22
N ALA A 362 -2.22 -20.10 -4.17
CA ALA A 362 -2.87 -20.94 -3.17
C ALA A 362 -3.98 -20.18 -2.41
N LEU A 363 -3.70 -18.96 -1.96
CA LEU A 363 -4.70 -18.12 -1.31
C LEU A 363 -5.88 -17.82 -2.24
N ALA A 364 -5.62 -17.51 -3.51
CA ALA A 364 -6.68 -17.19 -4.46
C ALA A 364 -7.57 -18.40 -4.81
N ARG A 365 -7.00 -19.61 -4.82
CA ARG A 365 -7.77 -20.86 -5.00
C ARG A 365 -8.63 -21.19 -3.77
N LEU A 366 -8.18 -20.82 -2.57
CA LEU A 366 -8.89 -21.09 -1.33
C LEU A 366 -9.99 -20.07 -1.03
N HIS A 367 -9.76 -18.80 -1.36
CA HIS A 367 -10.59 -17.68 -0.90
C HIS A 367 -11.20 -16.84 -2.03
N GLY A 368 -10.97 -17.22 -3.29
CA GLY A 368 -11.29 -16.41 -4.45
C GLY A 368 -10.21 -15.37 -4.76
N ARG A 369 -10.35 -14.69 -5.90
CA ARG A 369 -9.50 -13.55 -6.25
C ARG A 369 -9.62 -12.45 -5.20
N PHE A 370 -8.54 -11.71 -5.00
CA PHE A 370 -8.43 -10.67 -3.98
C PHE A 370 -7.57 -9.53 -4.50
N ALA A 371 -7.71 -8.34 -3.91
CA ALA A 371 -6.93 -7.16 -4.27
C ALA A 371 -5.42 -7.41 -4.09
N THR A 372 -4.64 -7.18 -5.14
CA THR A 372 -3.17 -7.33 -5.11
C THR A 372 -2.44 -5.99 -5.11
N LEU A 373 -3.11 -4.92 -5.54
CA LEU A 373 -2.59 -3.56 -5.51
C LEU A 373 -2.18 -3.16 -4.07
N GLY A 374 -1.07 -2.44 -3.97
CA GLY A 374 -0.54 -2.00 -2.68
C GLY A 374 -1.47 -1.04 -1.94
N LEU A 375 -2.14 -0.15 -2.67
CA LEU A 375 -3.17 0.77 -2.20
C LEU A 375 -4.47 0.46 -2.95
N ALA A 376 -5.29 -0.44 -2.41
CA ALA A 376 -6.40 -1.04 -3.16
C ALA A 376 -7.70 -0.21 -3.09
N GLU A 377 -7.89 0.54 -2.01
CA GLU A 377 -8.99 1.48 -1.80
C GLU A 377 -8.71 2.77 -2.55
N ASP A 378 -9.62 3.15 -3.45
CA ASP A 378 -9.38 4.20 -4.41
C ASP A 378 -9.70 5.59 -3.85
N THR A 379 -8.74 6.10 -3.09
CA THR A 379 -8.78 7.43 -2.50
C THR A 379 -8.84 8.54 -3.56
N TRP A 380 -8.26 8.31 -4.74
CA TRP A 380 -8.24 9.27 -5.83
C TRP A 380 -9.59 9.38 -6.52
N ALA A 381 -10.27 8.26 -6.77
CA ALA A 381 -11.63 8.28 -7.31
C ALA A 381 -12.60 9.07 -6.42
N LEU A 382 -12.47 8.98 -5.09
CA LEU A 382 -13.29 9.77 -4.16
C LEU A 382 -12.84 11.24 -4.06
N ASN A 383 -11.53 11.52 -4.15
CA ASN A 383 -11.05 12.92 -4.23
C ASN A 383 -11.57 13.63 -5.49
N GLU A 384 -11.57 12.94 -6.62
CA GLU A 384 -12.04 13.42 -7.93
C GLU A 384 -13.56 13.30 -8.11
N ARG A 385 -14.28 12.82 -7.08
CA ARG A 385 -15.75 12.67 -7.09
C ARG A 385 -16.29 11.77 -8.21
N VAL A 386 -15.47 10.81 -8.64
CA VAL A 386 -15.87 9.73 -9.55
C VAL A 386 -16.68 8.68 -8.79
N ILE A 387 -16.32 8.41 -7.54
CA ILE A 387 -17.12 7.61 -6.60
C ILE A 387 -17.52 8.45 -5.39
N ASP A 388 -18.60 8.04 -4.72
CA ASP A 388 -19.06 8.64 -3.48
C ASP A 388 -18.46 7.97 -2.24
N GLU A 389 -18.72 8.55 -1.07
CA GLU A 389 -18.25 8.06 0.22
C GLU A 389 -18.71 6.62 0.50
N GLN A 390 -19.95 6.27 0.14
CA GLN A 390 -20.47 4.92 0.33
C GLN A 390 -19.73 3.90 -0.54
N ALA A 391 -19.49 4.20 -1.82
CA ALA A 391 -18.72 3.34 -2.72
C ALA A 391 -17.29 3.11 -2.20
N PHE A 392 -16.64 4.15 -1.67
CA PHE A 392 -15.33 3.99 -1.04
C PHE A 392 -15.39 3.07 0.19
N LEU A 393 -16.39 3.24 1.07
CA LEU A 393 -16.58 2.38 2.24
C LEU A 393 -16.85 0.92 1.83
N ASP A 394 -17.69 0.69 0.81
CA ASP A 394 -17.98 -0.64 0.28
C ASP A 394 -16.69 -1.32 -0.21
N GLN A 395 -15.83 -0.58 -0.91
CA GLN A 395 -14.53 -1.09 -1.37
C GLN A 395 -13.60 -1.40 -0.20
N ALA A 396 -13.46 -0.47 0.77
CA ALA A 396 -12.63 -0.66 1.95
C ALA A 396 -13.06 -1.88 2.78
N TRP A 397 -14.36 -2.09 2.97
CA TRP A 397 -14.87 -3.23 3.72
C TRP A 397 -14.76 -4.56 2.95
N ALA A 398 -14.93 -4.55 1.63
CA ALA A 398 -14.70 -5.73 0.81
C ALA A 398 -13.24 -6.19 0.91
N ASN A 399 -12.29 -5.26 0.76
CA ASN A 399 -10.86 -5.55 0.90
C ASN A 399 -10.48 -5.96 2.33
N HIS A 400 -11.09 -5.33 3.35
CA HIS A 400 -10.92 -5.73 4.75
C HIS A 400 -11.33 -7.19 4.97
N ALA A 401 -12.51 -7.59 4.44
CA ALA A 401 -13.00 -8.96 4.56
C ALA A 401 -12.10 -9.98 3.82
N GLU A 402 -11.52 -9.62 2.68
CA GLU A 402 -10.51 -10.45 1.99
C GLU A 402 -9.29 -10.71 2.88
N ARG A 403 -8.78 -9.65 3.53
CA ARG A 403 -7.62 -9.73 4.44
C ARG A 403 -7.94 -10.54 5.70
N GLU A 404 -9.15 -10.42 6.25
CA GLU A 404 -9.59 -11.25 7.37
C GLU A 404 -9.55 -12.74 7.02
N ARG A 405 -10.09 -13.15 5.86
CA ARG A 405 -10.06 -14.56 5.42
C ARG A 405 -8.63 -15.10 5.38
N GLN A 406 -7.68 -14.30 4.89
CA GLN A 406 -6.26 -14.66 4.83
C GLN A 406 -5.63 -14.78 6.23
N LEU A 407 -5.92 -13.83 7.13
CA LEU A 407 -5.45 -13.89 8.52
C LEU A 407 -5.98 -15.13 9.24
N PHE A 408 -7.30 -15.36 9.20
CA PHE A 408 -7.90 -16.49 9.91
C PHE A 408 -7.44 -17.83 9.34
N HIS A 409 -7.23 -17.92 8.02
CA HIS A 409 -6.57 -19.08 7.43
C HIS A 409 -5.17 -19.32 8.04
N ALA A 410 -4.35 -18.28 8.18
CA ALA A 410 -3.04 -18.41 8.82
C ALA A 410 -3.13 -18.80 10.30
N LEU A 411 -4.06 -18.21 11.07
CA LEU A 411 -4.28 -18.54 12.48
C LEU A 411 -4.68 -20.01 12.69
N ASP A 412 -5.51 -20.55 11.78
CA ASP A 412 -6.00 -21.93 11.85
C ASP A 412 -4.95 -22.96 11.42
N HIS A 413 -4.03 -22.59 10.53
CA HIS A 413 -3.07 -23.53 9.91
C HIS A 413 -1.62 -23.35 10.38
N GLN A 414 -1.36 -22.40 11.28
CA GLN A 414 -0.03 -22.17 11.84
C GLN A 414 -0.10 -22.07 13.39
N PRO A 415 0.15 -23.18 14.12
CA PRO A 415 0.02 -23.23 15.58
C PRO A 415 1.22 -22.64 16.34
N ASP A 416 2.36 -22.39 15.69
CA ASP A 416 3.60 -21.90 16.29
C ASP A 416 4.33 -20.85 15.41
N GLY A 417 5.34 -20.20 15.97
CA GLY A 417 6.17 -19.22 15.23
C GLY A 417 5.53 -17.83 15.15
N VAL A 418 5.58 -17.19 13.98
CA VAL A 418 5.10 -15.81 13.80
C VAL A 418 4.00 -15.69 12.76
N ILE A 419 2.95 -14.95 13.09
CA ILE A 419 1.96 -14.45 12.14
C ILE A 419 1.96 -12.93 12.28
N SER A 420 2.33 -12.21 11.24
CA SER A 420 2.28 -10.75 11.23
C SER A 420 1.46 -10.29 10.05
N VAL A 421 0.44 -9.48 10.33
CA VAL A 421 -0.49 -8.96 9.32
C VAL A 421 -0.71 -7.47 9.55
N VAL A 422 -0.95 -6.70 8.48
CA VAL A 422 -1.39 -5.31 8.57
C VAL A 422 -2.74 -5.15 7.88
N PHE A 423 -3.66 -4.46 8.56
CA PHE A 423 -4.92 -3.97 8.02
C PHE A 423 -4.82 -2.47 7.85
N ASP A 424 -4.98 -2.02 6.60
CA ASP A 424 -4.86 -0.63 6.17
C ASP A 424 -6.21 0.11 6.12
N ALA A 425 -7.34 -0.57 6.37
CA ALA A 425 -8.65 0.08 6.41
C ALA A 425 -8.71 1.21 7.45
N THR A 426 -8.00 1.06 8.58
CA THR A 426 -7.91 2.10 9.61
C THR A 426 -7.24 3.37 9.09
N ASP A 427 -6.19 3.24 8.29
CA ASP A 427 -5.50 4.36 7.65
C ASP A 427 -6.36 4.98 6.54
N ARG A 428 -6.85 4.15 5.60
CA ARG A 428 -7.59 4.60 4.41
C ARG A 428 -8.88 5.34 4.77
N ILE A 429 -9.66 4.82 5.72
CA ILE A 429 -10.92 5.45 6.13
C ILE A 429 -10.65 6.72 6.95
N GLN A 430 -9.66 6.74 7.83
CA GLN A 430 -9.33 7.96 8.57
C GLN A 430 -8.86 9.07 7.62
N HIS A 431 -8.01 8.76 6.63
CA HIS A 431 -7.66 9.73 5.59
C HIS A 431 -8.90 10.33 4.93
N MET A 432 -9.86 9.53 4.48
CA MET A 432 -10.99 10.03 3.70
C MET A 432 -12.16 10.63 4.52
N PHE A 433 -12.24 10.30 5.81
CA PHE A 433 -13.40 10.66 6.65
C PHE A 433 -13.06 11.51 7.89
N PHE A 434 -11.81 11.92 8.12
CA PHE A 434 -11.48 12.72 9.32
C PHE A 434 -12.25 14.04 9.38
N ARG A 435 -12.53 14.67 8.23
CA ARG A 435 -13.38 15.87 8.13
C ARG A 435 -14.75 15.74 8.78
N TYR A 436 -15.28 14.53 8.95
CA TYR A 436 -16.57 14.33 9.62
C TYR A 436 -16.50 14.54 11.14
N LEU A 437 -15.30 14.52 11.72
CA LEU A 437 -15.09 14.88 13.13
C LEU A 437 -15.09 16.41 13.34
N GLU A 438 -15.01 17.18 12.25
CA GLU A 438 -14.82 18.64 12.25
C GLU A 438 -15.79 19.30 11.26
N PRO A 439 -16.98 19.76 11.71
CA PRO A 439 -18.01 20.29 10.81
C PRO A 439 -17.52 21.45 9.93
N ASP A 440 -16.57 22.25 10.42
CA ASP A 440 -16.00 23.43 9.76
C ASP A 440 -14.81 23.11 8.82
N HIS A 441 -14.47 21.84 8.62
CA HIS A 441 -13.34 21.45 7.77
C HIS A 441 -13.54 21.93 6.31
N PRO A 442 -12.55 22.54 5.63
CA PRO A 442 -12.71 23.10 4.28
C PRO A 442 -13.26 22.11 3.25
N ALA A 443 -12.82 20.85 3.33
CA ALA A 443 -13.35 19.74 2.52
C ALA A 443 -14.85 19.44 2.66
N ASN A 444 -15.56 19.98 3.67
CA ASN A 444 -17.00 19.80 3.86
C ASN A 444 -17.85 20.84 3.14
N ALA A 445 -17.25 21.94 2.65
CA ALA A 445 -17.99 23.02 2.00
C ALA A 445 -18.83 22.48 0.82
N GLY A 446 -20.15 22.72 0.88
CA GLY A 446 -21.10 22.31 -0.17
C GLY A 446 -21.36 20.80 -0.26
N LYS A 447 -21.06 20.01 0.78
CA LYS A 447 -21.19 18.54 0.76
C LYS A 447 -21.99 18.02 1.96
N ASP A 448 -22.53 16.82 1.81
CA ASP A 448 -23.20 16.12 2.92
C ASP A 448 -22.20 15.71 4.02
N THR A 449 -22.54 16.08 5.25
CA THR A 449 -21.75 15.81 6.46
C THR A 449 -22.46 14.88 7.44
N GLU A 450 -23.72 14.49 7.16
CA GLU A 450 -24.52 13.72 8.14
C GLU A 450 -24.51 12.22 7.87
N ARG A 451 -24.63 11.78 6.60
CA ARG A 451 -24.82 10.35 6.28
C ARG A 451 -23.68 9.45 6.78
N HIS A 452 -22.45 9.96 6.79
CA HIS A 452 -21.25 9.19 7.12
C HIS A 452 -20.48 9.71 8.34
N LYS A 453 -21.12 10.52 9.20
CA LYS A 453 -20.46 11.11 10.37
C LYS A 453 -19.84 10.10 11.34
N ASP A 454 -20.43 8.92 11.41
CA ASP A 454 -19.99 7.85 12.31
C ASP A 454 -18.99 6.88 11.66
N ALA A 455 -18.51 7.13 10.43
CA ALA A 455 -17.64 6.21 9.70
C ALA A 455 -16.37 5.82 10.48
N ILE A 456 -15.73 6.78 11.14
CA ILE A 456 -14.52 6.50 11.95
C ILE A 456 -14.88 5.75 13.23
N ALA A 457 -15.99 6.07 13.90
CA ALA A 457 -16.43 5.32 15.08
C ALA A 457 -16.72 3.86 14.72
N GLN A 458 -17.42 3.62 13.62
CA GLN A 458 -17.70 2.27 13.10
C GLN A 458 -16.42 1.51 12.73
N LEU A 459 -15.43 2.21 12.15
CA LEU A 459 -14.12 1.63 11.87
C LEU A 459 -13.45 1.11 13.14
N TYR A 460 -13.42 1.91 14.21
CA TYR A 460 -12.77 1.52 15.46
C TYR A 460 -13.51 0.35 16.14
N THR A 461 -14.84 0.35 16.13
CA THR A 461 -15.63 -0.79 16.61
C THR A 461 -15.34 -2.07 15.82
N ARG A 462 -15.18 -1.99 14.49
CA ARG A 462 -14.81 -3.16 13.67
C ARG A 462 -13.38 -3.63 13.94
N ALA A 463 -12.44 -2.71 14.15
CA ALA A 463 -11.07 -3.05 14.53
C ALA A 463 -11.02 -3.76 15.90
N ASP A 464 -11.84 -3.32 16.86
CA ASP A 464 -11.99 -3.97 18.16
C ASP A 464 -12.58 -5.39 18.03
N ASP A 465 -13.63 -5.57 17.22
CA ASP A 465 -14.20 -6.89 16.95
C ASP A 465 -13.17 -7.86 16.34
N LEU A 466 -12.37 -7.38 15.36
CA LEU A 466 -11.28 -8.16 14.78
C LEU A 466 -10.29 -8.61 15.86
N VAL A 467 -9.89 -7.71 16.77
CA VAL A 467 -9.02 -8.03 17.91
C VAL A 467 -9.64 -9.12 18.78
N GLY A 468 -10.93 -9.01 19.10
CA GLY A 468 -11.68 -10.01 19.87
C GLY A 468 -11.66 -11.40 19.21
N ARG A 469 -11.95 -11.46 17.90
CA ARG A 469 -11.92 -12.72 17.13
C ARG A 469 -10.51 -13.31 17.02
N VAL A 470 -9.47 -12.48 16.91
CA VAL A 470 -8.08 -12.95 16.96
C VAL A 470 -7.75 -13.53 18.32
N LEU A 471 -8.12 -12.85 19.41
CA LEU A 471 -7.90 -13.34 20.79
C LEU A 471 -8.53 -14.71 21.04
N ALA A 472 -9.72 -14.95 20.48
CA ALA A 472 -10.39 -16.25 20.58
C ALA A 472 -9.62 -17.41 19.90
N LYS A 473 -8.65 -17.12 19.02
CA LYS A 473 -7.79 -18.13 18.36
C LYS A 473 -6.46 -18.38 19.10
N LEU A 474 -6.17 -17.63 20.16
CA LEU A 474 -4.89 -17.70 20.88
C LEU A 474 -4.93 -18.67 22.06
N GLY A 475 -3.85 -19.43 22.22
CA GLY A 475 -3.65 -20.27 23.40
C GLY A 475 -2.91 -19.53 24.54
N PRO A 476 -2.81 -20.14 25.73
CA PRO A 476 -2.21 -19.49 26.93
C PRO A 476 -0.74 -19.07 26.79
N ARG A 477 0.00 -19.66 25.83
CA ARG A 477 1.41 -19.35 25.55
C ARG A 477 1.60 -18.51 24.29
N ASP A 478 0.51 -18.03 23.68
CA ASP A 478 0.54 -17.18 22.50
C ASP A 478 0.52 -15.71 22.92
N VAL A 479 1.27 -14.88 22.22
CA VAL A 479 1.33 -13.43 22.46
C VAL A 479 0.71 -12.69 21.29
N LEU A 480 -0.22 -11.77 21.58
CA LEU A 480 -0.74 -10.79 20.64
C LEU A 480 -0.04 -9.45 20.88
N LEU A 481 0.39 -8.83 19.79
CA LEU A 481 0.77 -7.42 19.72
C LEU A 481 -0.20 -6.74 18.75
N VAL A 482 -1.03 -5.82 19.25
CA VAL A 482 -1.81 -4.93 18.38
C VAL A 482 -0.99 -3.65 18.24
N VAL A 483 -0.56 -3.37 17.01
CA VAL A 483 0.42 -2.32 16.72
C VAL A 483 -0.15 -1.36 15.70
N SER A 484 0.07 -0.07 15.92
CA SER A 484 -0.01 0.91 14.86
C SER A 484 1.31 1.67 14.79
N ASP A 485 1.74 1.94 13.57
CA ASP A 485 2.97 2.65 13.25
C ASP A 485 2.87 4.16 13.50
N HIS A 486 1.70 4.76 13.37
CA HIS A 486 1.42 6.16 13.70
C HIS A 486 -0.05 6.40 14.10
N GLY A 487 -0.34 7.59 14.64
CA GLY A 487 -1.69 8.08 14.90
C GLY A 487 -2.20 8.95 13.76
N PHE A 488 -3.21 9.79 14.04
CA PHE A 488 -3.84 10.66 13.04
C PHE A 488 -4.21 12.03 13.61
N LYS A 489 -4.18 13.05 12.74
CA LYS A 489 -4.75 14.38 12.97
C LYS A 489 -5.48 14.87 11.73
N SER A 490 -6.22 15.97 11.88
CA SER A 490 -6.84 16.67 10.77
C SER A 490 -5.78 17.28 9.83
N PHE A 491 -6.08 17.27 8.54
CA PHE A 491 -5.32 17.91 7.47
C PHE A 491 -6.21 18.90 6.73
N ARG A 492 -6.09 20.17 7.13
CA ARG A 492 -6.94 21.27 6.68
C ARG A 492 -6.23 22.16 5.67
N ARG A 493 -4.90 22.26 5.73
CA ARG A 493 -4.12 23.26 5.00
C ARG A 493 -2.84 22.64 4.43
N GLY A 494 -2.63 22.75 3.13
CA GLY A 494 -1.40 22.33 2.45
C GLY A 494 -0.34 23.43 2.46
N VAL A 495 0.92 23.08 2.72
CA VAL A 495 2.07 24.01 2.67
C VAL A 495 2.96 23.67 1.48
N ASN A 496 3.03 24.57 0.50
CA ASN A 496 3.93 24.46 -0.64
C ASN A 496 5.27 25.15 -0.34
N LEU A 497 6.22 24.38 0.22
CA LEU A 497 7.55 24.90 0.55
C LEU A 497 8.37 25.28 -0.68
N ASN A 498 8.11 24.69 -1.85
CA ASN A 498 8.76 25.11 -3.09
C ASN A 498 8.37 26.53 -3.50
N ALA A 499 7.09 26.90 -3.34
CA ALA A 499 6.62 28.28 -3.52
C ALA A 499 7.28 29.22 -2.51
N TRP A 500 7.44 28.78 -1.25
CA TRP A 500 8.17 29.54 -0.23
C TRP A 500 9.65 29.72 -0.57
N PHE A 501 10.33 28.66 -1.00
CA PHE A 501 11.73 28.69 -1.41
C PHE A 501 11.94 29.65 -2.58
N ARG A 502 11.05 29.63 -3.57
CA ARG A 502 11.12 30.56 -4.69
C ARG A 502 10.95 31.99 -4.22
N ARG A 503 9.93 32.27 -3.39
CA ARG A 503 9.66 33.61 -2.88
C ARG A 503 10.84 34.21 -2.10
N ASN A 504 11.63 33.36 -1.45
CA ASN A 504 12.80 33.76 -0.66
C ASN A 504 14.13 33.60 -1.40
N GLY A 505 14.11 33.29 -2.71
CA GLY A 505 15.33 33.22 -3.53
C GLY A 505 16.19 31.96 -3.33
N TYR A 506 15.63 30.89 -2.76
CA TYR A 506 16.30 29.58 -2.65
C TYR A 506 15.99 28.65 -3.82
N LEU A 507 14.88 28.86 -4.54
CA LEU A 507 14.47 28.08 -5.71
C LEU A 507 14.23 29.00 -6.89
N TYR A 508 14.58 28.54 -8.09
CA TYR A 508 14.43 29.31 -9.33
C TYR A 508 13.76 28.47 -10.41
N LEU A 509 12.87 29.08 -11.19
CA LEU A 509 12.33 28.50 -12.41
C LEU A 509 13.25 28.85 -13.59
N LYS A 510 13.22 28.04 -14.65
CA LYS A 510 13.95 28.32 -15.90
C LYS A 510 13.51 29.61 -16.57
N SER A 511 12.26 30.03 -16.34
CA SER A 511 11.70 31.29 -16.82
C SER A 511 12.08 32.49 -15.97
N ASP A 512 12.70 32.29 -14.80
CA ASP A 512 13.03 33.40 -13.90
C ASP A 512 14.26 34.18 -14.38
N PRO A 513 14.23 35.52 -14.28
CA PRO A 513 15.34 36.36 -14.71
C PRO A 513 16.61 36.03 -13.93
N VAL A 514 17.76 36.16 -14.58
CA VAL A 514 19.07 35.96 -13.95
C VAL A 514 19.38 37.10 -12.97
N PHE A 515 18.98 38.32 -13.31
CA PHE A 515 19.19 39.53 -12.51
C PHE A 515 17.88 40.26 -12.26
N GLY A 516 17.74 40.86 -11.08
CA GLY A 516 16.55 41.60 -10.67
C GLY A 516 15.57 40.77 -9.83
N PRO A 517 14.44 41.38 -9.43
CA PRO A 517 13.45 40.72 -8.58
C PRO A 517 12.74 39.58 -9.32
N LEU A 518 12.37 38.52 -8.59
CA LEU A 518 11.58 37.43 -9.14
C LEU A 518 10.14 37.89 -9.44
N PRO A 519 9.60 37.57 -10.62
CA PRO A 519 8.22 37.89 -10.95
C PRO A 519 7.26 37.08 -10.07
N GLN A 520 6.09 37.66 -9.80
CA GLN A 520 5.01 36.90 -9.16
C GLN A 520 4.53 35.80 -10.11
N ILE A 521 4.21 34.64 -9.55
CA ILE A 521 3.55 33.57 -10.30
C ILE A 521 2.09 34.01 -10.53
N PRO A 522 1.57 33.96 -11.77
CA PRO A 522 0.18 34.31 -12.02
C PRO A 522 -0.76 33.39 -11.23
N VAL A 523 -1.86 33.95 -10.72
CA VAL A 523 -2.80 33.21 -9.86
C VAL A 523 -3.30 31.94 -10.54
N GLY A 524 -3.27 30.82 -9.82
CA GLY A 524 -3.68 29.51 -10.33
C GLY A 524 -2.69 28.84 -11.30
N THR A 525 -1.48 29.41 -11.44
CA THR A 525 -0.41 28.80 -12.24
C THR A 525 0.35 27.77 -11.42
N ARG A 526 0.67 26.64 -12.05
CA ARG A 526 1.46 25.55 -11.48
C ARG A 526 2.59 25.22 -12.44
N TYR A 527 3.82 25.29 -11.95
CA TYR A 527 5.04 24.87 -12.64
C TYR A 527 5.44 23.48 -12.16
N GLU A 528 5.85 22.62 -13.09
CA GLU A 528 6.30 21.26 -12.78
C GLU A 528 7.74 21.27 -12.23
N ALA A 529 8.15 20.18 -11.59
CA ALA A 529 9.54 19.98 -11.20
C ALA A 529 10.52 20.09 -12.39
N THR A 530 10.05 19.80 -13.61
CA THR A 530 10.83 19.96 -14.85
C THR A 530 11.05 21.41 -15.26
N ASP A 531 10.27 22.35 -14.73
CA ASP A 531 10.38 23.79 -15.01
C ASP A 531 11.38 24.48 -14.09
N VAL A 532 11.86 23.79 -13.04
CA VAL A 532 12.86 24.30 -12.09
C VAL A 532 14.25 24.38 -12.75
N ASP A 533 14.95 25.48 -12.48
CA ASP A 533 16.37 25.64 -12.79
C ASP A 533 17.22 25.09 -11.65
N TRP A 534 17.61 23.82 -11.80
CA TRP A 534 18.42 23.11 -10.82
C TRP A 534 19.83 23.67 -10.67
N THR A 535 20.36 24.42 -11.63
CA THR A 535 21.72 24.98 -11.55
C THR A 535 21.82 26.17 -10.60
N ARG A 536 20.68 26.79 -10.29
CA ARG A 536 20.56 27.96 -9.40
C ARG A 536 19.81 27.67 -8.11
N THR A 537 18.99 26.62 -8.09
CA THR A 537 18.15 26.25 -6.93
C THR A 537 19.01 25.64 -5.82
N ARG A 538 19.01 26.29 -4.64
CA ARG A 538 19.77 25.90 -3.45
C ARG A 538 19.00 24.96 -2.51
N ALA A 539 17.67 25.09 -2.44
CA ALA A 539 16.81 24.25 -1.60
C ALA A 539 15.47 23.93 -2.28
N TYR A 540 14.94 22.74 -2.02
CA TYR A 540 13.72 22.23 -2.64
C TYR A 540 13.06 21.12 -1.81
N THR A 541 11.77 20.88 -2.03
CA THR A 541 11.04 19.74 -1.48
C THR A 541 10.68 18.72 -2.54
N ASN A 542 10.79 17.44 -2.17
CA ASN A 542 10.19 16.28 -2.83
C ASN A 542 9.70 15.32 -1.73
N GLY A 543 8.52 14.75 -1.88
CA GLY A 543 7.88 13.95 -0.84
C GLY A 543 7.21 14.80 0.24
N LEU A 544 6.80 14.15 1.33
CA LEU A 544 6.00 14.74 2.39
C LEU A 544 6.82 15.08 3.66
N ALA A 545 8.03 14.54 3.79
CA ALA A 545 8.82 14.57 5.03
C ALA A 545 9.48 15.92 5.37
N GLY A 546 10.05 16.60 4.38
CA GLY A 546 10.97 17.70 4.61
C GLY A 546 11.63 18.21 3.33
N PHE A 547 12.74 18.94 3.47
CA PHE A 547 13.42 19.56 2.35
C PHE A 547 14.88 19.10 2.21
N TYR A 548 15.40 19.31 1.00
CA TYR A 548 16.76 18.97 0.60
C TYR A 548 17.50 20.25 0.19
N LEU A 549 18.80 20.27 0.46
CA LEU A 549 19.74 21.21 -0.13
C LEU A 549 20.33 20.62 -1.41
N ASN A 550 20.51 21.43 -2.44
CA ASN A 550 21.09 21.01 -3.71
C ASN A 550 22.62 21.11 -3.64
N ILE A 551 23.26 20.13 -3.01
CA ILE A 551 24.68 20.17 -2.63
C ILE A 551 25.56 19.74 -3.79
N ALA A 552 26.57 20.56 -4.11
CA ALA A 552 27.55 20.28 -5.14
C ALA A 552 28.30 18.97 -4.86
N GLY A 553 28.34 18.08 -5.86
CA GLY A 553 28.95 16.76 -5.77
C GLY A 553 28.05 15.65 -5.21
N ARG A 554 26.96 16.00 -4.53
CA ARG A 554 25.92 15.04 -4.10
C ARG A 554 24.81 14.94 -5.15
N GLU A 555 24.27 16.08 -5.55
CA GLU A 555 23.33 16.20 -6.66
C GLU A 555 24.07 16.55 -7.97
N ARG A 556 23.62 16.02 -9.12
CA ARG A 556 24.30 16.24 -10.42
C ARG A 556 24.42 17.72 -10.79
N ASN A 557 23.38 18.51 -10.49
CA ASN A 557 23.33 19.94 -10.72
C ASN A 557 23.43 20.72 -9.39
N GLY A 558 24.09 20.15 -8.38
CA GLY A 558 24.28 20.79 -7.07
C GLY A 558 25.02 22.12 -7.18
N CYS A 559 24.43 23.17 -6.61
CA CYS A 559 25.00 24.53 -6.63
C CYS A 559 25.43 25.04 -5.25
N VAL A 560 25.06 24.34 -4.16
CA VAL A 560 25.46 24.69 -2.79
C VAL A 560 26.80 24.03 -2.46
N PRO A 561 27.88 24.77 -2.18
CA PRO A 561 29.13 24.18 -1.71
C PRO A 561 28.93 23.39 -0.40
N PRO A 562 29.50 22.19 -0.24
CA PRO A 562 29.31 21.37 0.97
C PRO A 562 29.63 22.10 2.28
N GLU A 563 30.64 22.98 2.27
CA GLU A 563 31.05 23.80 3.40
C GLU A 563 30.03 24.88 3.80
N GLU A 564 29.17 25.32 2.86
CA GLU A 564 28.11 26.29 3.12
C GLU A 564 26.79 25.63 3.56
N ALA A 565 26.63 24.33 3.32
CA ALA A 565 25.38 23.62 3.53
C ALA A 565 24.85 23.74 4.97
N LEU A 566 25.72 23.67 5.98
CA LEU A 566 25.30 23.81 7.38
C LEU A 566 24.81 25.22 7.71
N ALA A 567 25.47 26.25 7.16
CA ALA A 567 25.08 27.64 7.37
C ALA A 567 23.73 27.93 6.70
N LEU A 568 23.58 27.52 5.43
CA LEU A 568 22.33 27.63 4.69
C LEU A 568 21.17 26.88 5.36
N LYS A 569 21.43 25.68 5.87
CA LYS A 569 20.45 24.90 6.61
C LYS A 569 19.91 25.65 7.82
N ARG A 570 20.81 26.23 8.63
CA ARG A 570 20.43 27.02 9.82
C ARG A 570 19.64 28.26 9.44
N GLU A 571 20.10 28.99 8.43
CA GLU A 571 19.40 30.16 7.87
C GLU A 571 17.95 29.82 7.48
N ILE A 572 17.75 28.74 6.71
CA ILE A 572 16.42 28.31 6.27
C ILE A 572 15.57 27.86 7.47
N ILE A 573 16.14 27.10 8.42
CA ILE A 573 15.43 26.66 9.63
C ILE A 573 14.93 27.87 10.43
N ASP A 574 15.76 28.89 10.62
CA ASP A 574 15.41 30.08 11.38
C ASP A 574 14.32 30.91 10.67
N GLN A 575 14.33 30.95 9.33
CA GLN A 575 13.30 31.65 8.54
C GLN A 575 11.97 30.88 8.42
N LEU A 576 12.00 29.54 8.44
CA LEU A 576 10.80 28.70 8.36
C LEU A 576 10.14 28.43 9.71
N ARG A 577 10.87 28.58 10.81
CA ARG A 577 10.32 28.39 12.16
C ARG A 577 9.20 29.39 12.39
N GLY A 578 8.02 28.89 12.76
CA GLY A 578 6.84 29.72 12.95
C GLY A 578 6.28 30.30 11.65
N LEU A 579 6.42 29.60 10.51
CA LEU A 579 5.88 30.02 9.21
C LEU A 579 4.41 30.48 9.37
N PRO A 580 4.10 31.76 9.14
CA PRO A 580 2.79 32.31 9.47
C PRO A 580 1.71 31.87 8.47
N ASP A 581 0.56 31.49 9.01
CA ASP A 581 -0.71 31.36 8.30
C ASP A 581 -1.84 31.95 9.17
N PRO A 582 -2.10 33.27 9.05
CA PRO A 582 -3.19 33.91 9.78
C PRO A 582 -4.57 33.33 9.46
N ALA A 583 -4.77 32.79 8.25
CA ALA A 583 -6.04 32.18 7.85
C ALA A 583 -6.27 30.82 8.56
N GLY A 584 -5.19 30.10 8.87
CA GLY A 584 -5.22 28.83 9.60
C GLY A 584 -4.94 28.95 11.11
N GLY A 585 -5.07 30.14 11.69
CA GLY A 585 -5.03 30.34 13.15
C GLY A 585 -3.63 30.41 13.77
N GLY A 586 -2.62 30.88 13.03
CA GLY A 586 -1.32 31.25 13.59
C GLY A 586 -0.15 30.84 12.70
N GLU A 587 0.49 29.71 13.04
CA GLU A 587 1.72 29.23 12.40
C GLU A 587 1.57 27.78 11.93
N ALA A 588 2.11 27.48 10.75
CA ALA A 588 2.03 26.18 10.08
C ALA A 588 3.13 25.19 10.52
N VAL A 589 4.29 25.70 10.92
CA VAL A 589 5.48 24.88 11.25
C VAL A 589 5.83 25.05 12.72
N THR A 590 5.78 23.94 13.46
CA THR A 590 6.05 23.88 14.90
C THR A 590 7.55 23.92 15.19
N GLU A 591 8.30 23.05 14.52
CA GLU A 591 9.73 22.87 14.74
C GLU A 591 10.35 22.24 13.48
N LEU A 592 11.65 22.41 13.28
CA LEU A 592 12.40 21.80 12.19
C LEU A 592 13.66 21.17 12.77
N TRP A 593 14.07 20.04 12.22
CA TRP A 593 15.21 19.27 12.74
C TRP A 593 16.17 18.92 11.61
N ALA A 594 17.45 19.16 11.85
CA ALA A 594 18.49 18.76 10.92
C ALA A 594 18.59 17.22 10.87
N GLY A 595 18.69 16.66 9.67
CA GLY A 595 18.71 15.21 9.48
C GLY A 595 19.86 14.52 10.24
N GLU A 596 21.01 15.17 10.35
CA GLU A 596 22.19 14.70 11.08
C GLU A 596 21.96 14.54 12.60
N ASP A 597 21.00 15.27 13.18
CA ASP A 597 20.64 15.16 14.59
C ASP A 597 19.65 14.01 14.85
N ILE A 598 18.93 13.56 13.81
CA ILE A 598 17.92 12.50 13.88
C ILE A 598 18.47 11.14 13.44
N TYR A 599 19.35 11.13 12.43
CA TYR A 599 19.71 9.93 11.67
C TYR A 599 21.13 9.44 11.96
N PRO A 600 21.31 8.43 12.83
CA PRO A 600 22.62 7.88 13.17
C PRO A 600 23.14 6.83 12.16
N GLY A 601 22.28 6.35 11.27
CA GLY A 601 22.54 5.20 10.40
C GLY A 601 23.28 5.54 9.10
N PRO A 602 23.77 4.50 8.40
CA PRO A 602 24.65 4.66 7.23
C PRO A 602 23.96 5.27 6.01
N TYR A 603 22.62 5.26 5.96
CA TYR A 603 21.85 5.79 4.82
C TYR A 603 21.34 7.21 5.05
N ARG A 604 21.79 7.91 6.09
CA ARG A 604 21.29 9.25 6.47
C ARG A 604 21.30 10.27 5.32
N GLU A 605 22.27 10.19 4.40
CA GLU A 605 22.42 11.12 3.27
C GLU A 605 21.36 10.93 2.17
N ASN A 606 20.64 9.80 2.19
CA ASN A 606 19.52 9.54 1.30
C ASN A 606 18.20 10.13 1.81
N GLY A 607 18.14 10.50 3.10
CA GLY A 607 17.01 11.19 3.69
C GLY A 607 17.02 12.69 3.42
N PRO A 608 15.98 13.41 3.88
CA PRO A 608 15.94 14.88 3.83
C PRO A 608 17.02 15.48 4.72
N ASP A 609 17.55 16.64 4.29
CA ASP A 609 18.54 17.39 5.07
C ASP A 609 17.92 18.04 6.30
N VAL A 610 16.61 18.33 6.22
CA VAL A 610 15.79 18.84 7.33
C VAL A 610 14.41 18.20 7.29
N ILE A 611 13.97 17.68 8.44
CA ILE A 611 12.59 17.25 8.67
C ILE A 611 11.76 18.45 9.13
N VAL A 612 10.58 18.61 8.54
CA VAL A 612 9.66 19.72 8.85
C VAL A 612 8.55 19.20 9.76
N GLY A 613 8.49 19.72 10.99
CA GLY A 613 7.46 19.41 11.96
C GLY A 613 6.24 20.31 11.81
N TYR A 614 5.37 19.99 10.85
CA TYR A 614 4.10 20.71 10.70
C TYR A 614 3.24 20.59 11.96
N LYS A 615 2.50 21.66 12.26
CA LYS A 615 1.49 21.67 13.33
C LYS A 615 0.29 20.82 12.90
N PRO A 616 -0.43 20.15 13.82
CA PRO A 616 -1.71 19.50 13.49
C PRO A 616 -2.64 20.44 12.72
N GLY A 617 -3.23 19.96 11.64
CA GLY A 617 -3.98 20.77 10.66
C GLY A 617 -3.19 21.06 9.38
N TYR A 618 -1.86 20.94 9.41
CA TYR A 618 -0.97 21.25 8.29
C TYR A 618 -0.19 20.01 7.84
N ARG A 619 0.13 19.97 6.54
CA ARG A 619 1.12 19.06 5.96
C ARG A 619 1.66 19.65 4.66
N THR A 620 2.70 19.03 4.09
CA THR A 620 3.18 19.36 2.74
C THR A 620 2.04 19.30 1.71
N ASP A 621 1.91 20.34 0.89
CA ASP A 621 0.94 20.43 -0.19
C ASP A 621 1.13 19.33 -1.26
N TRP A 622 0.05 18.98 -1.96
CA TRP A 622 0.04 17.93 -3.00
C TRP A 622 1.04 18.22 -4.12
N ASP A 623 1.13 19.47 -4.56
CA ASP A 623 2.00 19.87 -5.66
C ASP A 623 3.45 19.91 -5.21
N ALA A 624 3.72 20.44 -4.02
CA ALA A 624 5.07 20.43 -3.44
C ALA A 624 5.61 19.01 -3.23
N ALA A 625 4.76 18.05 -2.91
CA ALA A 625 5.16 16.65 -2.74
C ALA A 625 5.76 16.03 -4.01
N VAL A 626 5.35 16.49 -5.18
CA VAL A 626 5.88 16.05 -6.49
C VAL A 626 6.87 17.04 -7.11
N GLY A 627 7.35 18.01 -6.31
CA GLY A 627 8.36 18.98 -6.72
C GLY A 627 7.82 20.18 -7.49
N ALA A 628 6.49 20.34 -7.59
CA ALA A 628 5.88 21.47 -8.30
C ALA A 628 5.89 22.76 -7.47
N VAL A 629 5.84 23.89 -8.17
CA VAL A 629 5.84 25.25 -7.62
C VAL A 629 4.53 25.94 -8.02
N THR A 630 3.82 26.49 -7.04
CA THR A 630 2.55 27.20 -7.25
C THR A 630 2.64 28.66 -6.80
N ASP A 631 1.59 29.43 -7.04
CA ASP A 631 1.44 30.80 -6.56
C ASP A 631 1.20 30.91 -5.04
N LEU A 632 0.68 29.85 -4.42
CA LEU A 632 0.29 29.84 -3.01
C LEU A 632 1.28 29.04 -2.14
N ILE A 633 1.77 29.65 -1.07
CA ILE A 633 2.56 28.96 -0.05
C ILE A 633 1.67 28.10 0.84
N VAL A 634 0.47 28.58 1.18
CA VAL A 634 -0.49 27.82 1.99
C VAL A 634 -1.86 27.84 1.32
N SER A 635 -2.48 26.67 1.16
CA SER A 635 -3.77 26.48 0.45
C SER A 635 -4.75 25.64 1.28
N ASP A 636 -6.06 25.85 1.10
CA ASP A 636 -7.08 25.05 1.77
C ASP A 636 -7.10 23.64 1.18
N ASN A 637 -7.21 22.64 2.06
CA ASN A 637 -7.48 21.30 1.62
C ASN A 637 -8.99 21.07 1.45
N THR A 638 -9.44 21.15 0.22
CA THR A 638 -10.85 20.93 -0.17
C THR A 638 -11.17 19.48 -0.58
N ARG A 639 -10.16 18.61 -0.58
CA ARG A 639 -10.26 17.20 -0.98
C ARG A 639 -10.79 16.33 0.15
N SER A 640 -11.35 15.17 -0.20
CA SER A 640 -11.91 14.22 0.77
C SER A 640 -10.84 13.70 1.74
N TRP A 641 -9.60 13.53 1.26
CA TRP A 641 -8.43 13.23 2.10
C TRP A 641 -8.20 14.36 3.10
N SER A 642 -8.63 14.16 4.35
CA SER A 642 -8.79 15.15 5.41
C SER A 642 -8.18 14.73 6.74
N GLY A 643 -7.84 13.45 6.92
CA GLY A 643 -6.97 13.00 8.00
C GLY A 643 -5.55 12.81 7.47
N ASP A 644 -4.53 13.02 8.29
CA ASP A 644 -3.15 12.76 7.93
C ASP A 644 -2.25 12.54 9.15
N HIS A 645 -1.01 12.16 8.89
CA HIS A 645 0.02 11.85 9.86
C HIS A 645 1.41 12.43 9.46
N CYS A 646 1.55 13.01 8.26
CA CYS A 646 2.78 13.61 7.75
C CYS A 646 3.04 15.01 8.36
N MET A 647 3.29 15.03 9.66
CA MET A 647 3.48 16.24 10.47
C MET A 647 4.49 15.96 11.60
N ASP A 648 4.59 16.84 12.61
CA ASP A 648 5.41 16.58 13.80
C ASP A 648 5.11 15.17 14.37
N PRO A 649 6.07 14.21 14.31
CA PRO A 649 5.86 12.83 14.73
C PRO A 649 5.40 12.68 16.18
N ARG A 650 5.72 13.65 17.04
CA ARG A 650 5.32 13.65 18.46
C ARG A 650 3.80 13.81 18.63
N GLN A 651 3.11 14.36 17.63
CA GLN A 651 1.67 14.61 17.66
C GLN A 651 0.83 13.40 17.21
N VAL A 652 1.46 12.44 16.53
CA VAL A 652 0.81 11.27 15.92
C VAL A 652 1.48 9.95 16.34
N PRO A 653 1.64 9.67 17.65
CA PRO A 653 2.11 8.36 18.09
C PRO A 653 1.11 7.27 17.70
N GLY A 654 1.60 6.08 17.40
CA GLY A 654 0.76 4.90 17.16
C GLY A 654 0.28 4.25 18.46
N VAL A 655 -0.17 2.99 18.36
CA VAL A 655 -0.62 2.20 19.52
C VAL A 655 0.24 0.96 19.72
N LEU A 656 0.37 0.55 20.97
CA LEU A 656 0.82 -0.77 21.36
C LEU A 656 -0.12 -1.33 22.42
N PHE A 657 -0.85 -2.39 22.07
CA PHE A 657 -1.54 -3.27 23.02
C PHE A 657 -0.91 -4.65 23.02
N SER A 658 -0.95 -5.32 24.16
CA SER A 658 -0.60 -6.74 24.24
C SER A 658 -1.48 -7.48 25.23
N ASN A 659 -1.66 -8.77 25.00
CA ASN A 659 -2.23 -9.70 25.99
C ASN A 659 -1.20 -10.15 27.04
N ARG A 660 0.06 -9.69 26.93
CA ARG A 660 1.14 -9.95 27.87
C ARG A 660 1.68 -8.62 28.39
N SER A 661 1.86 -8.52 29.71
CA SER A 661 2.44 -7.31 30.30
C SER A 661 3.87 -7.07 29.83
N PHE A 662 4.21 -5.81 29.64
CA PHE A 662 5.52 -5.34 29.18
C PHE A 662 6.02 -4.18 30.04
N ALA A 663 7.34 -4.03 30.14
CA ALA A 663 7.99 -3.10 31.08
C ALA A 663 8.28 -1.73 30.45
N ALA A 664 8.31 -1.63 29.12
CA ALA A 664 8.59 -0.39 28.41
C ALA A 664 7.59 0.72 28.76
N THR A 665 8.10 1.85 29.25
CA THR A 665 7.30 3.05 29.59
C THR A 665 7.08 3.96 28.39
N ARG A 666 8.04 3.99 27.47
CA ARG A 666 8.02 4.75 26.21
C ARG A 666 8.47 3.85 25.06
N PRO A 667 7.67 2.82 24.70
CA PRO A 667 8.03 1.93 23.61
C PRO A 667 8.10 2.70 22.29
N ASP A 668 9.00 2.27 21.40
CA ASP A 668 9.17 2.81 20.06
C ASP A 668 8.91 1.72 19.01
N LEU A 669 8.49 2.09 17.80
CA LEU A 669 8.19 1.14 16.74
C LEU A 669 9.38 0.21 16.41
N ARG A 670 10.62 0.71 16.55
CA ARG A 670 11.83 -0.11 16.35
C ARG A 670 12.02 -1.22 17.41
N ASP A 671 11.31 -1.14 18.53
CA ASP A 671 11.38 -2.13 19.61
C ASP A 671 10.60 -3.41 19.28
N ILE A 672 9.69 -3.38 18.31
CA ILE A 672 8.80 -4.50 18.03
C ILE A 672 9.56 -5.71 17.45
N ALA A 673 10.42 -5.50 16.45
CA ALA A 673 11.23 -6.59 15.87
C ALA A 673 12.11 -7.31 16.93
N PRO A 674 12.92 -6.61 17.74
CA PRO A 674 13.65 -7.21 18.87
C PRO A 674 12.74 -7.94 19.86
N SER A 675 11.56 -7.39 20.16
CA SER A 675 10.59 -8.01 21.08
C SER A 675 10.06 -9.34 20.55
N VAL A 676 9.75 -9.41 19.25
CA VAL A 676 9.30 -10.66 18.60
C VAL A 676 10.40 -11.72 18.66
N LEU A 677 11.65 -11.33 18.36
CA LEU A 677 12.80 -12.24 18.42
C LEU A 677 13.05 -12.75 19.85
N ASP A 678 13.01 -11.86 20.84
CA ASP A 678 13.16 -12.19 22.26
C ASP A 678 12.08 -13.15 22.75
N LEU A 679 10.81 -12.93 22.39
CA LEU A 679 9.71 -13.83 22.71
C LEU A 679 9.91 -15.24 22.14
N LEU A 680 10.58 -15.37 21.00
CA LEU A 680 10.88 -16.64 20.34
C LEU A 680 12.20 -17.27 20.83
N GLY A 681 12.92 -16.62 21.75
CA GLY A 681 14.22 -17.08 22.23
C GLY A 681 15.32 -16.99 21.15
N LEU A 682 15.16 -16.09 20.18
CA LEU A 682 16.12 -15.88 19.10
C LEU A 682 17.06 -14.72 19.44
N PRO A 683 18.33 -14.78 19.02
CA PRO A 683 19.27 -13.69 19.25
C PRO A 683 18.85 -12.47 18.42
N VAL A 684 18.81 -11.30 19.07
CA VAL A 684 18.57 -10.03 18.38
C VAL A 684 19.84 -9.64 17.60
N PRO A 685 19.77 -9.46 16.27
CA PRO A 685 20.91 -9.01 15.49
C PRO A 685 21.46 -7.66 15.97
N ARG A 686 22.78 -7.52 16.06
CA ARG A 686 23.46 -6.31 16.58
C ARG A 686 23.15 -5.01 15.85
N HIS A 687 22.68 -5.09 14.60
CA HIS A 687 22.30 -3.90 13.83
C HIS A 687 20.94 -3.34 14.25
N MET A 688 20.07 -4.13 14.87
CA MET A 688 18.80 -3.64 15.41
C MET A 688 19.09 -2.71 16.58
N THR A 689 18.59 -1.48 16.50
CA THR A 689 18.81 -0.44 17.50
C THR A 689 17.70 -0.37 18.55
N GLY A 690 16.54 -0.98 18.26
CA GLY A 690 15.49 -1.20 19.24
C GLY A 690 15.83 -2.25 20.29
N ARG A 691 14.99 -2.36 21.31
CA ARG A 691 15.15 -3.29 22.43
C ARG A 691 13.85 -4.04 22.70
N SER A 692 13.92 -5.21 23.33
CA SER A 692 12.69 -5.90 23.75
C SER A 692 11.90 -5.02 24.73
N ILE A 693 10.59 -4.88 24.50
CA ILE A 693 9.68 -4.17 25.40
C ILE A 693 9.38 -4.97 26.69
N PHE A 694 9.65 -6.27 26.66
CA PHE A 694 9.41 -7.17 27.78
C PHE A 694 10.58 -7.15 28.77
N ALA A 695 10.28 -7.42 30.05
CA ALA A 695 11.32 -7.53 31.05
C ALA A 695 12.28 -8.69 30.72
N PRO A 696 13.60 -8.53 30.97
CA PRO A 696 14.51 -9.67 30.98
C PRO A 696 14.05 -10.66 32.05
N GLU A 697 14.10 -11.97 31.75
CA GLU A 697 13.89 -12.96 32.82
C GLU A 697 15.06 -12.84 33.81
N PRO A 698 14.82 -12.97 35.13
CA PRO A 698 15.91 -13.06 36.08
C PRO A 698 16.81 -14.22 35.67
N GLU A 699 18.13 -13.98 35.60
CA GLU A 699 19.12 -15.05 35.41
C GLU A 699 18.84 -16.12 36.46
N GLN A 700 18.38 -17.29 36.02
CA GLN A 700 18.42 -18.47 36.88
C GLN A 700 19.91 -18.77 37.03
N ALA A 701 20.43 -18.60 38.25
CA ALA A 701 21.80 -18.94 38.60
C ALA A 701 22.14 -20.34 38.07
N PRO A 702 23.38 -20.55 37.58
CA PRO A 702 23.77 -21.70 36.77
C PRO A 702 23.50 -23.07 37.41
#